data_AF-D7NF38-F1
#
_entry.id   AF-D7NF38-F1
#
_cell.length_a   1.000
_cell.length_b   1.000
_cell.length_c   1.000
_cell.angle_alpha   90.00
_cell.angle_beta   90.00
_cell.angle_gamma   90.00
#
_symmetry.space_group_name_H-M   'P 1'
#
loop_
_entity.id
_entity.type
_entity.pdbx_description
1 polymer ?
#
loop_
_entity_poly.entity_id
_entity_poly.type
_entity_poly.pdbx_seq_one_letter_code
_entity_poly.pdbx_strand_id
1 'polypeptide(L)'
;MKRKLIVKRVIVLVFFLALFSKIYAQGQDNNHEWNGNRIEDVVNASDPNMKTVYLYNVGTHRFLNAGSYWATVTIGYTVGMGLHIQKSPTVAGWYKMTGETETTEGSTLAWGRKKDTPKPDNPINYNHVYVDRGKDGVVNGVIDWCFARVPGKSKTYTIHCTNDEYLPGPEGMGGDIYLQLEGSAADRLEMKYPHIVSSSDRNAQWKIVTLRDLKNAFKVKFASDEKPADATFLIHDQNFSRSHKDINKWVISGGLTSKPKTTNHSFYSDDGTYYVGIGSPSSDYYQAEYASRWVATVRNIGKNSNANGTVTQAVKILKKGWYILSCDGFYNATNGSSMKSFFFAKVEGYDRGSSNVSAELEKFRGDFKYTVEDLTKNYGDLDVGTESPYVQAGRAFNDRKYQNSLLVYVPADGATLNIGVEVKGSNKKLDLTAFDNFQLHYCGDRDIVLDESQTDVTYINKQVEQNVAKTLILKRSMTPYQWNSITLPVALTAAQFKGAFGRRAELSVLKGQDENLSSRIVFTKVDLTNDDEVVIRPGKLYIMKPTRGANVTFGEHKKIIENYRPITVEAPYYQINGVSLTETTEGESKEDAKHSTTVDGKLQFYGTQVKRETKYVPRYSYVLGAKDGKWHYLTEPHSILGFRCWIATGSAGLAKQMTFSINGVVDNTTGINQTIVDDQRPQNADIYTINGQLVRAGSSSIEGLPKGIYIVNGKKLVVR
;
A
#
# COMPACT_ATOMS: atom_id res chain seq x y z
N MET A 1 32.49 14.70 26.37
CA MET A 1 31.27 14.99 25.59
C MET A 1 30.98 13.84 24.63
N LYS A 2 30.14 12.87 25.03
CA LYS A 2 29.67 11.78 24.16
C LYS A 2 28.37 12.22 23.48
N ARG A 3 28.38 12.41 22.16
CA ARG A 3 27.18 12.65 21.35
C ARG A 3 26.34 11.36 21.36
N LYS A 4 25.21 11.36 22.07
CA LYS A 4 24.18 10.32 21.95
C LYS A 4 23.43 10.54 20.63
N LEU A 5 23.72 9.70 19.64
CA LEU A 5 22.92 9.56 18.43
C LEU A 5 21.62 8.85 18.82
N ILE A 6 20.51 9.59 18.89
CA ILE A 6 19.19 9.00 19.10
C ILE A 6 18.77 8.37 17.76
N VAL A 7 19.02 7.07 17.62
CA VAL A 7 18.45 6.24 16.54
C VAL A 7 16.96 6.09 16.84
N LYS A 8 16.13 6.96 16.27
CA LYS A 8 14.67 6.78 16.27
C LYS A 8 14.35 5.58 15.38
N ARG A 9 13.96 4.49 16.04
CA ARG A 9 13.47 3.25 15.43
C ARG A 9 12.29 3.55 14.51
N VAL A 10 12.37 3.01 13.30
CA VAL A 10 11.41 3.21 12.22
C VAL A 10 10.33 2.13 12.34
N ILE A 11 9.11 2.51 12.74
CA ILE A 11 7.93 1.65 12.59
C ILE A 11 7.36 1.91 11.19
N VAL A 12 7.44 0.91 10.33
CA VAL A 12 6.79 0.92 9.02
C VAL A 12 5.58 -0.01 9.03
N LEU A 13 4.41 0.56 9.28
CA LEU A 13 3.15 0.03 8.75
C LEU A 13 2.84 0.76 7.44
N VAL A 14 2.95 0.03 6.33
CA VAL A 14 2.23 0.37 5.09
C VAL A 14 0.95 -0.48 5.14
N PHE A 15 -0.14 0.07 4.62
CA PHE A 15 -1.46 -0.55 4.61
C PHE A 15 -2.15 -0.09 3.32
N PHE A 16 -1.58 -0.44 2.17
CA PHE A 16 -2.22 -0.10 0.88
C PHE A 16 -3.53 -0.90 0.65
N LEU A 17 -3.81 -1.93 1.45
CA LEU A 17 -5.08 -2.66 1.47
C LEU A 17 -6.12 -2.10 2.46
N ALA A 18 -5.74 -1.15 3.34
CA ALA A 18 -6.67 -0.39 4.17
C ALA A 18 -7.07 0.94 3.52
N LEU A 19 -7.07 1.01 2.18
CA LEU A 19 -7.49 2.18 1.41
C LEU A 19 -9.00 2.49 1.49
N PHE A 20 -9.75 1.86 2.39
CA PHE A 20 -11.18 1.70 2.22
C PHE A 20 -11.94 1.59 3.55
N SER A 21 -12.10 2.71 4.26
CA SER A 21 -13.13 2.85 5.31
C SER A 21 -14.53 2.69 4.73
N LYS A 22 -15.19 1.57 5.05
CA LYS A 22 -16.62 1.24 4.79
C LYS A 22 -17.02 1.09 3.32
N ILE A 23 -16.39 0.16 2.61
CA ILE A 23 -16.49 0.12 1.14
C ILE A 23 -16.59 -1.33 0.64
N TYR A 24 -17.62 -1.60 -0.17
CA TYR A 24 -17.99 -2.90 -0.74
C TYR A 24 -16.91 -3.39 -1.70
N ALA A 25 -16.45 -4.65 -1.62
CA ALA A 25 -15.70 -5.17 -2.76
C ALA A 25 -16.64 -5.22 -3.97
N GLN A 26 -16.15 -4.83 -5.15
CA GLN A 26 -16.89 -5.02 -6.39
C GLN A 26 -17.48 -6.46 -6.44
N GLY A 27 -18.79 -6.57 -6.69
CA GLY A 27 -19.51 -7.85 -6.66
C GLY A 27 -20.21 -8.20 -5.35
N GLN A 28 -19.99 -7.44 -4.26
CA GLN A 28 -20.69 -7.58 -2.99
C GLN A 28 -21.99 -6.76 -2.94
N ASP A 29 -22.89 -7.17 -2.05
CA ASP A 29 -24.17 -6.51 -1.77
C ASP A 29 -24.02 -5.32 -0.80
N ASN A 30 -25.12 -4.63 -0.49
CA ASN A 30 -25.15 -3.48 0.44
C ASN A 30 -24.80 -3.83 1.91
N ASN A 31 -24.43 -5.08 2.23
CA ASN A 31 -23.87 -5.47 3.53
C ASN A 31 -22.37 -5.81 3.45
N HIS A 32 -21.71 -5.58 2.31
CA HIS A 32 -20.30 -5.94 2.08
C HIS A 32 -20.07 -7.45 2.06
N GLU A 33 -21.08 -8.20 1.62
CA GLU A 33 -21.03 -9.65 1.52
C GLU A 33 -21.24 -10.10 0.07
N TRP A 34 -20.62 -11.20 -0.32
CA TRP A 34 -20.98 -11.87 -1.57
C TRP A 34 -22.42 -12.38 -1.51
N ASN A 35 -23.15 -12.41 -2.62
CA ASN A 35 -24.49 -13.00 -2.65
C ASN A 35 -24.48 -14.52 -2.40
N GLY A 36 -23.40 -15.19 -2.79
CA GLY A 36 -23.24 -16.65 -2.69
C GLY A 36 -24.10 -17.44 -3.70
N ASN A 37 -23.90 -18.76 -3.70
CA ASN A 37 -24.58 -19.71 -4.60
C ASN A 37 -25.25 -20.83 -3.82
N ARG A 38 -26.26 -21.46 -4.43
CA ARG A 38 -26.79 -22.73 -3.89
C ARG A 38 -25.78 -23.83 -4.19
N ILE A 39 -25.56 -24.73 -3.25
CA ILE A 39 -24.63 -25.85 -3.46
C ILE A 39 -25.03 -26.72 -4.66
N GLU A 40 -26.34 -26.94 -4.84
CA GLU A 40 -26.87 -27.68 -6.00
C GLU A 40 -26.58 -26.99 -7.34
N ASP A 41 -26.56 -25.66 -7.39
CA ASP A 41 -26.25 -24.91 -8.62
C ASP A 41 -24.77 -25.09 -9.01
N VAL A 42 -23.90 -25.29 -8.02
CA VAL A 42 -22.45 -25.49 -8.19
C VAL A 42 -22.13 -26.94 -8.59
N VAL A 43 -22.62 -27.92 -7.84
CA VAL A 43 -22.28 -29.34 -8.07
C VAL A 43 -22.87 -29.89 -9.37
N ASN A 44 -23.99 -29.34 -9.82
CA ASN A 44 -24.64 -29.73 -11.08
C ASN A 44 -24.26 -28.82 -12.26
N ALA A 45 -23.36 -27.83 -12.06
CA ALA A 45 -22.97 -26.91 -13.11
C ALA A 45 -22.21 -27.63 -14.25
N SER A 46 -22.42 -27.19 -15.49
CA SER A 46 -21.56 -27.55 -16.63
C SER A 46 -20.44 -26.54 -16.87
N ASP A 47 -20.70 -25.25 -16.60
CA ASP A 47 -19.73 -24.15 -16.75
C ASP A 47 -18.53 -24.32 -15.79
N PRO A 48 -17.29 -24.42 -16.29
CA PRO A 48 -16.09 -24.51 -15.45
C PRO A 48 -15.96 -23.38 -14.44
N ASN A 49 -16.39 -22.15 -14.77
CA ASN A 49 -16.31 -21.01 -13.85
C ASN A 49 -17.30 -21.13 -12.67
N MET A 50 -18.32 -21.97 -12.79
CA MET A 50 -19.23 -22.30 -11.70
C MET A 50 -18.71 -23.45 -10.83
N LYS A 51 -17.84 -24.30 -11.38
CA LYS A 51 -17.26 -25.46 -10.68
C LYS A 51 -16.08 -25.12 -9.78
N THR A 52 -15.35 -24.06 -10.10
CA THR A 52 -14.32 -23.51 -9.20
C THR A 52 -14.98 -22.55 -8.23
N VAL A 53 -14.84 -22.82 -6.94
CA VAL A 53 -15.44 -22.03 -5.88
C VAL A 53 -14.43 -21.61 -4.82
N TYR A 54 -14.80 -20.58 -4.07
CA TYR A 54 -14.06 -20.00 -2.97
C TYR A 54 -15.04 -19.88 -1.79
N LEU A 55 -14.68 -20.46 -0.65
CA LEU A 55 -15.52 -20.40 0.55
C LEU A 55 -15.25 -19.07 1.28
N TYR A 56 -16.23 -18.18 1.26
CA TYR A 56 -16.17 -16.86 1.87
C TYR A 56 -16.83 -16.86 3.24
N ASN A 57 -16.10 -16.43 4.27
CA ASN A 57 -16.60 -16.33 5.64
C ASN A 57 -17.29 -14.98 5.86
N VAL A 58 -18.52 -15.04 6.38
CA VAL A 58 -19.43 -13.89 6.51
C VAL A 58 -19.03 -12.96 7.65
N GLY A 59 -18.48 -13.49 8.74
CA GLY A 59 -18.12 -12.69 9.93
C GLY A 59 -16.77 -11.98 9.78
N THR A 60 -15.80 -12.64 9.16
CA THR A 60 -14.42 -12.15 9.05
C THR A 60 -14.10 -11.53 7.69
N HIS A 61 -14.96 -11.72 6.69
CA HIS A 61 -14.78 -11.27 5.31
C HIS A 61 -13.50 -11.83 4.66
N ARG A 62 -13.08 -13.03 5.10
CA ARG A 62 -11.95 -13.79 4.57
C ARG A 62 -12.41 -14.98 3.76
N PHE A 63 -11.54 -15.49 2.89
CA PHE A 63 -11.76 -16.75 2.21
C PHE A 63 -11.01 -17.88 2.91
N LEU A 64 -11.51 -19.11 2.77
CA LEU A 64 -10.76 -20.31 3.15
C LEU A 64 -9.52 -20.44 2.26
N ASN A 65 -8.38 -20.67 2.89
CA ASN A 65 -7.11 -20.91 2.24
C ASN A 65 -6.27 -21.92 3.06
N ALA A 66 -5.11 -22.32 2.57
CA ALA A 66 -4.16 -23.20 3.25
C ALA A 66 -2.99 -22.37 3.80
N GLY A 67 -2.51 -22.68 5.01
CA GLY A 67 -1.36 -21.95 5.51
C GLY A 67 -0.99 -22.10 6.97
N SER A 68 -1.45 -23.09 7.74
CA SER A 68 -0.85 -23.36 9.06
C SER A 68 0.17 -24.49 8.97
N TYR A 69 0.09 -25.52 9.82
CA TYR A 69 1.01 -26.65 9.78
C TYR A 69 1.12 -27.23 8.38
N TRP A 70 2.36 -27.49 7.97
CA TRP A 70 2.70 -27.99 6.65
C TRP A 70 2.27 -27.07 5.49
N ALA A 71 1.85 -25.84 5.79
CA ALA A 71 1.07 -24.96 4.91
C ALA A 71 -0.21 -25.59 4.34
N THR A 72 -0.73 -26.66 4.94
CA THR A 72 -1.89 -27.41 4.42
C THR A 72 -3.08 -27.42 5.36
N VAL A 73 -2.90 -27.02 6.62
CA VAL A 73 -4.03 -26.76 7.51
C VAL A 73 -4.79 -25.49 7.09
N THR A 74 -6.11 -25.57 7.10
CA THR A 74 -7.00 -24.48 6.68
C THR A 74 -6.88 -23.25 7.58
N ILE A 75 -6.95 -22.08 6.94
CA ILE A 75 -6.93 -20.75 7.55
C ILE A 75 -7.95 -19.85 6.84
N GLY A 76 -8.22 -18.69 7.43
CA GLY A 76 -8.83 -17.56 6.72
C GLY A 76 -7.76 -16.65 6.12
N TYR A 77 -7.94 -16.21 4.88
CA TYR A 77 -7.02 -15.27 4.21
C TYR A 77 -7.75 -14.26 3.31
N THR A 78 -7.05 -13.22 2.85
CA THR A 78 -7.61 -12.20 1.95
C THR A 78 -7.93 -12.75 0.57
N VAL A 79 -7.15 -13.71 0.09
CA VAL A 79 -7.33 -14.41 -1.18
C VAL A 79 -7.77 -15.84 -0.90
N GLY A 80 -8.76 -16.34 -1.63
CA GLY A 80 -9.26 -17.71 -1.47
C GLY A 80 -8.48 -18.73 -2.27
N MET A 81 -8.39 -19.95 -1.75
CA MET A 81 -7.95 -21.11 -2.51
C MET A 81 -9.12 -21.62 -3.38
N GLY A 82 -8.85 -21.92 -4.65
CA GLY A 82 -9.82 -22.57 -5.53
C GLY A 82 -10.16 -23.97 -5.02
N LEU A 83 -11.47 -24.25 -4.91
CA LEU A 83 -12.01 -25.53 -4.48
C LEU A 83 -12.99 -26.08 -5.52
N HIS A 84 -13.12 -27.39 -5.52
CA HIS A 84 -14.18 -28.11 -6.23
C HIS A 84 -15.03 -28.87 -5.22
N ILE A 85 -16.34 -28.67 -5.29
CA ILE A 85 -17.33 -29.36 -4.45
C ILE A 85 -18.02 -30.43 -5.30
N GLN A 86 -18.05 -31.66 -4.79
CA GLN A 86 -18.69 -32.80 -5.43
C GLN A 86 -19.62 -33.49 -4.43
N LYS A 87 -20.65 -34.19 -4.91
CA LYS A 87 -21.48 -35.02 -4.03
C LYS A 87 -20.61 -36.10 -3.39
N SER A 88 -20.82 -36.34 -2.11
CA SER A 88 -20.17 -37.43 -1.39
C SER A 88 -20.60 -38.77 -2.02
N PRO A 89 -19.65 -39.70 -2.24
CA PRO A 89 -19.99 -41.05 -2.69
C PRO A 89 -20.48 -41.95 -1.53
N THR A 90 -20.25 -41.55 -0.28
CA THR A 90 -20.45 -42.36 0.93
C THR A 90 -21.65 -41.93 1.75
N VAL A 91 -22.02 -40.65 1.73
CA VAL A 91 -23.11 -40.10 2.54
C VAL A 91 -24.06 -39.26 1.68
N ALA A 92 -25.31 -39.68 1.57
CA ALA A 92 -26.32 -38.98 0.77
C ALA A 92 -26.57 -37.56 1.31
N GLY A 93 -26.55 -36.56 0.41
CA GLY A 93 -26.77 -35.15 0.76
C GLY A 93 -25.54 -34.42 1.32
N TRP A 94 -24.40 -35.11 1.42
CA TRP A 94 -23.12 -34.55 1.85
C TRP A 94 -22.17 -34.39 0.67
N TYR A 95 -21.01 -33.77 0.90
CA TYR A 95 -20.13 -33.31 -0.15
C TYR A 95 -18.66 -33.59 0.15
N LYS A 96 -17.88 -33.83 -0.91
CA LYS A 96 -16.42 -33.87 -0.89
C LYS A 96 -15.88 -32.54 -1.43
N MET A 97 -14.79 -32.06 -0.83
CA MET A 97 -14.06 -30.88 -1.30
C MET A 97 -12.64 -31.26 -1.71
N THR A 98 -12.20 -30.79 -2.87
CA THR A 98 -10.79 -30.89 -3.32
C THR A 98 -10.25 -29.52 -3.67
N GLY A 99 -9.01 -29.22 -3.29
CA GLY A 99 -8.34 -27.95 -3.59
C GLY A 99 -7.40 -28.03 -4.78
N GLU A 100 -6.94 -26.86 -5.24
CA GLU A 100 -5.88 -26.75 -6.26
C GLU A 100 -4.50 -27.11 -5.71
N THR A 101 -4.31 -27.06 -4.39
CA THR A 101 -3.12 -27.54 -3.68
C THR A 101 -3.02 -29.06 -3.77
N GLU A 102 -1.92 -29.55 -4.33
CA GLU A 102 -1.67 -30.98 -4.53
C GLU A 102 -0.29 -31.31 -3.95
N THR A 103 -0.27 -32.11 -2.88
CA THR A 103 0.98 -32.57 -2.25
C THR A 103 1.17 -34.07 -2.47
N THR A 104 2.25 -34.62 -1.92
CA THR A 104 2.45 -36.07 -1.91
C THR A 104 1.42 -36.83 -1.08
N GLU A 105 0.55 -36.16 -0.33
CA GLU A 105 -0.51 -36.75 0.51
C GLU A 105 -1.91 -36.69 -0.16
N GLY A 106 -2.05 -35.93 -1.25
CA GLY A 106 -3.29 -35.76 -2.01
C GLY A 106 -3.72 -34.29 -2.18
N SER A 107 -5.02 -34.09 -2.37
CA SER A 107 -5.65 -32.78 -2.65
C SER A 107 -7.06 -32.64 -2.05
N THR A 108 -7.46 -33.59 -1.19
CA THR A 108 -8.79 -33.61 -0.57
C THR A 108 -8.79 -32.86 0.75
N LEU A 109 -9.81 -32.03 0.96
CA LEU A 109 -10.08 -31.39 2.24
C LEU A 109 -10.61 -32.43 3.24
N ALA A 110 -9.87 -32.69 4.31
CA ALA A 110 -10.23 -33.70 5.29
C ALA A 110 -9.95 -33.27 6.73
N TRP A 111 -10.82 -33.67 7.65
CA TRP A 111 -10.53 -33.65 9.08
C TRP A 111 -9.56 -34.79 9.42
N GLY A 112 -8.35 -34.47 9.87
CA GLY A 112 -7.35 -35.47 10.23
C GLY A 112 -7.71 -36.16 11.55
N ARG A 113 -7.81 -37.50 11.55
CA ARG A 113 -8.02 -38.30 12.76
C ARG A 113 -6.69 -38.91 13.22
N LYS A 114 -6.61 -39.26 14.50
CA LYS A 114 -5.40 -39.88 15.06
C LYS A 114 -5.26 -41.33 14.58
N LYS A 115 -6.37 -42.09 14.51
CA LYS A 115 -6.38 -43.51 14.10
C LYS A 115 -5.93 -43.79 12.67
N ASP A 116 -5.97 -42.80 11.77
CA ASP A 116 -5.68 -42.98 10.35
C ASP A 116 -4.63 -42.01 9.80
N THR A 117 -4.06 -41.12 10.63
CA THR A 117 -2.93 -40.30 10.19
C THR A 117 -1.60 -41.06 10.36
N PRO A 118 -0.66 -40.91 9.42
CA PRO A 118 0.72 -41.30 9.65
C PRO A 118 1.30 -40.55 10.86
N LYS A 119 2.18 -41.22 11.63
CA LYS A 119 2.86 -40.68 12.83
C LYS A 119 1.85 -40.06 13.83
N PRO A 120 0.95 -40.87 14.40
CA PRO A 120 -0.15 -40.39 15.25
C PRO A 120 0.29 -39.84 16.62
N ASP A 121 1.57 -40.00 16.97
CA ASP A 121 2.14 -39.50 18.23
C ASP A 121 2.31 -37.98 18.24
N ASN A 122 2.20 -37.30 17.08
CA ASN A 122 2.35 -35.87 16.99
C ASN A 122 1.02 -35.15 16.67
N PRO A 123 0.50 -34.27 17.56
CA PRO A 123 -0.78 -33.60 17.38
C PRO A 123 -0.90 -32.74 16.13
N ILE A 124 0.20 -32.24 15.58
CA ILE A 124 0.18 -31.50 14.29
C ILE A 124 -0.22 -32.34 13.07
N ASN A 125 -0.47 -33.63 13.23
CA ASN A 125 -0.93 -34.54 12.17
C ASN A 125 -2.44 -34.83 12.21
N TYR A 126 -3.14 -34.51 13.30
CA TYR A 126 -4.58 -34.78 13.49
C TYR A 126 -5.29 -33.59 14.17
N ASN A 127 -6.61 -33.68 14.37
CA ASN A 127 -7.45 -32.63 14.97
C ASN A 127 -7.38 -31.26 14.26
N HIS A 128 -7.12 -31.29 12.96
CA HIS A 128 -7.15 -30.14 12.09
C HIS A 128 -7.76 -30.51 10.74
N VAL A 129 -8.22 -29.51 10.00
CA VAL A 129 -8.65 -29.69 8.61
C VAL A 129 -7.48 -29.41 7.68
N TYR A 130 -7.09 -30.41 6.91
CA TYR A 130 -6.00 -30.36 5.94
C TYR A 130 -6.56 -30.31 4.53
N VAL A 131 -5.91 -29.59 3.62
CA VAL A 131 -6.34 -29.43 2.22
C VAL A 131 -5.77 -30.50 1.27
N ASP A 132 -4.91 -31.38 1.76
CA ASP A 132 -4.03 -32.20 0.93
C ASP A 132 -4.08 -33.70 1.24
N ARG A 133 -5.20 -34.25 1.72
CA ARG A 133 -5.32 -35.68 2.06
C ARG A 133 -5.85 -36.52 0.89
N GLY A 134 -5.80 -37.84 1.01
CA GLY A 134 -6.56 -38.78 0.17
C GLY A 134 -5.84 -39.34 -1.06
N LYS A 135 -4.51 -39.45 -1.05
CA LYS A 135 -3.74 -40.10 -2.12
C LYS A 135 -3.84 -41.63 -2.09
N ASP A 136 -3.67 -42.26 -3.26
CA ASP A 136 -3.55 -43.72 -3.46
C ASP A 136 -4.71 -44.54 -2.86
N GLY A 137 -5.91 -43.95 -2.79
CA GLY A 137 -7.11 -44.60 -2.26
C GLY A 137 -7.16 -44.68 -0.73
N VAL A 138 -6.16 -44.17 -0.01
CA VAL A 138 -6.14 -44.08 1.45
C VAL A 138 -6.50 -42.66 1.87
N VAL A 139 -7.69 -42.52 2.44
CA VAL A 139 -8.16 -41.23 2.96
C VAL A 139 -7.82 -41.14 4.44
N ASN A 140 -6.74 -40.42 4.76
CA ASN A 140 -6.28 -40.13 6.12
C ASN A 140 -7.15 -39.02 6.74
N GLY A 141 -8.41 -39.34 7.06
CA GLY A 141 -9.35 -38.43 7.71
C GLY A 141 -10.81 -38.56 7.26
N VAL A 142 -11.66 -37.67 7.77
CA VAL A 142 -13.07 -37.54 7.35
C VAL A 142 -13.18 -36.54 6.20
N ILE A 143 -13.76 -36.97 5.08
CA ILE A 143 -13.88 -36.18 3.84
C ILE A 143 -15.31 -35.79 3.49
N ASP A 144 -16.27 -36.27 4.26
CA ASP A 144 -17.68 -35.99 4.08
C ASP A 144 -18.04 -34.72 4.83
N TRP A 145 -18.48 -33.71 4.09
CA TRP A 145 -18.84 -32.39 4.59
C TRP A 145 -20.32 -32.11 4.39
N CYS A 146 -21.00 -31.72 5.47
CA CYS A 146 -22.36 -31.24 5.46
C CYS A 146 -22.39 -29.71 5.26
N PHE A 147 -23.17 -29.24 4.30
CA PHE A 147 -23.46 -27.82 4.08
C PHE A 147 -24.87 -27.51 4.56
N ALA A 148 -25.01 -27.25 5.85
CA ALA A 148 -26.30 -26.96 6.47
C ALA A 148 -26.68 -25.49 6.21
N ARG A 149 -27.85 -25.25 5.58
CA ARG A 149 -28.33 -23.89 5.32
C ARG A 149 -28.67 -23.19 6.63
N VAL A 150 -28.26 -21.93 6.75
CA VAL A 150 -28.62 -21.10 7.89
C VAL A 150 -30.09 -20.68 7.78
N PRO A 151 -30.94 -20.96 8.79
CA PRO A 151 -32.35 -20.57 8.76
C PRO A 151 -32.56 -19.09 8.49
N GLY A 152 -33.48 -18.75 7.60
CA GLY A 152 -33.81 -17.36 7.24
C GLY A 152 -32.75 -16.63 6.39
N LYS A 153 -31.60 -17.25 6.08
CA LYS A 153 -30.55 -16.66 5.24
C LYS A 153 -30.38 -17.46 3.94
N SER A 154 -30.73 -16.85 2.81
CA SER A 154 -30.55 -17.47 1.51
C SER A 154 -29.06 -17.63 1.18
N LYS A 155 -28.64 -18.83 0.74
CA LYS A 155 -27.29 -19.14 0.23
C LYS A 155 -26.14 -18.94 1.24
N THR A 156 -26.44 -19.03 2.53
CA THR A 156 -25.46 -19.03 3.63
C THR A 156 -25.51 -20.38 4.35
N TYR A 157 -24.35 -20.90 4.72
CA TYR A 157 -24.20 -22.25 5.29
C TYR A 157 -23.35 -22.24 6.57
N THR A 158 -23.64 -23.15 7.48
CA THR A 158 -22.62 -23.72 8.37
C THR A 158 -22.05 -24.97 7.71
N ILE A 159 -20.76 -25.24 7.91
CA ILE A 159 -20.07 -26.36 7.29
C ILE A 159 -19.46 -27.21 8.40
N HIS A 160 -19.71 -28.51 8.39
CA HIS A 160 -19.14 -29.45 9.36
C HIS A 160 -18.91 -30.83 8.77
N CYS A 161 -18.06 -31.62 9.42
CA CYS A 161 -18.00 -33.07 9.27
C CYS A 161 -18.35 -33.76 10.60
N THR A 162 -18.60 -35.06 10.59
CA THR A 162 -18.78 -35.84 11.83
C THR A 162 -17.57 -36.75 12.04
N ASN A 163 -16.87 -36.56 13.15
CA ASN A 163 -15.75 -37.40 13.57
C ASN A 163 -16.24 -38.56 14.44
N ASP A 164 -15.96 -39.78 14.03
CA ASP A 164 -16.32 -41.02 14.72
C ASP A 164 -15.23 -41.49 15.71
N GLU A 165 -14.12 -40.77 15.83
CA GLU A 165 -13.04 -41.08 16.76
C GLU A 165 -13.21 -40.34 18.10
N TYR A 166 -13.39 -41.10 19.17
CA TYR A 166 -13.52 -40.59 20.54
C TYR A 166 -12.23 -40.87 21.32
N LEU A 167 -11.34 -39.87 21.37
CA LEU A 167 -10.10 -39.93 22.16
C LEU A 167 -10.37 -39.49 23.62
N PRO A 168 -9.65 -40.04 24.61
CA PRO A 168 -9.74 -39.58 25.99
C PRO A 168 -9.04 -38.23 26.19
N GLY A 169 -9.50 -37.45 27.17
CA GLY A 169 -8.84 -36.21 27.58
C GLY A 169 -9.05 -35.03 26.61
N PRO A 170 -8.16 -34.01 26.65
CA PRO A 170 -8.35 -32.78 25.88
C PRO A 170 -8.19 -32.95 24.36
N GLU A 171 -7.70 -34.10 23.89
CA GLU A 171 -7.58 -34.43 22.45
C GLU A 171 -8.89 -34.96 21.85
N GLY A 172 -9.92 -35.24 22.67
CA GLY A 172 -11.19 -35.79 22.24
C GLY A 172 -11.99 -34.81 21.38
N MET A 173 -12.16 -35.15 20.09
CA MET A 173 -12.90 -34.35 19.10
C MET A 173 -13.98 -35.19 18.41
N GLY A 174 -14.61 -36.13 19.11
CA GLY A 174 -15.69 -36.96 18.56
C GLY A 174 -17.01 -36.17 18.42
N GLY A 175 -17.80 -36.49 17.40
CA GLY A 175 -19.05 -35.80 17.05
C GLY A 175 -18.88 -34.79 15.91
N ASP A 176 -19.81 -33.85 15.78
CA ASP A 176 -19.77 -32.85 14.73
C ASP A 176 -18.63 -31.85 14.95
N ILE A 177 -17.97 -31.45 13.88
CA ILE A 177 -16.83 -30.52 13.88
C ILE A 177 -17.10 -29.42 12.85
N TYR A 178 -17.39 -28.21 13.33
CA TYR A 178 -17.74 -27.07 12.48
C TYR A 178 -16.52 -26.26 12.06
N LEU A 179 -16.56 -25.69 10.85
CA LEU A 179 -15.59 -24.69 10.40
C LEU A 179 -15.99 -23.31 10.94
N GLN A 180 -15.14 -22.72 11.79
CA GLN A 180 -15.32 -21.37 12.33
C GLN A 180 -13.99 -20.62 12.27
N LEU A 181 -13.98 -19.40 11.73
CA LEU A 181 -12.78 -18.56 11.78
C LEU A 181 -12.70 -17.76 13.07
N GLU A 182 -11.49 -17.56 13.58
CA GLU A 182 -11.25 -16.61 14.66
C GLU A 182 -11.64 -15.18 14.25
N GLY A 183 -12.29 -14.44 15.14
CA GLY A 183 -12.58 -13.02 14.95
C GLY A 183 -11.36 -12.16 15.27
N SER A 184 -10.54 -11.84 14.26
CA SER A 184 -9.35 -11.00 14.41
C SER A 184 -9.14 -10.08 13.19
N ALA A 185 -8.35 -9.01 13.37
CA ALA A 185 -7.99 -8.06 12.32
C ALA A 185 -6.73 -8.47 11.53
N ALA A 186 -6.13 -9.63 11.84
CA ALA A 186 -5.01 -10.18 11.10
C ALA A 186 -5.41 -10.54 9.65
N ASP A 187 -4.44 -10.60 8.74
CA ASP A 187 -4.70 -11.07 7.37
C ASP A 187 -4.93 -12.57 7.32
N ARG A 188 -4.15 -13.30 8.12
CA ARG A 188 -4.27 -14.74 8.30
C ARG A 188 -4.98 -15.03 9.61
N LEU A 189 -6.11 -15.71 9.51
CA LEU A 189 -6.97 -16.09 10.64
C LEU A 189 -6.89 -17.59 10.89
N GLU A 190 -6.86 -17.98 12.16
CA GLU A 190 -6.88 -19.39 12.53
C GLU A 190 -8.28 -19.98 12.34
N MET A 191 -8.32 -21.26 11.94
CA MET A 191 -9.54 -22.06 11.95
C MET A 191 -9.74 -22.69 13.32
N LYS A 192 -10.94 -22.56 13.86
CA LYS A 192 -11.44 -23.19 15.07
C LYS A 192 -12.46 -24.27 14.70
N TYR A 193 -12.61 -25.25 15.60
CA TYR A 193 -13.33 -26.48 15.37
C TYR A 193 -14.36 -26.78 16.47
N PRO A 194 -15.35 -25.89 16.73
CA PRO A 194 -16.34 -26.13 17.77
C PRO A 194 -17.29 -27.28 17.40
N HIS A 195 -17.83 -27.95 18.42
CA HIS A 195 -18.84 -28.99 18.25
C HIS A 195 -20.25 -28.45 18.00
N ILE A 196 -20.52 -27.20 18.37
CA ILE A 196 -21.81 -26.56 18.23
C ILE A 196 -21.58 -25.11 17.81
N VAL A 197 -22.36 -24.64 16.84
CA VAL A 197 -22.38 -23.23 16.41
C VAL A 197 -23.81 -22.72 16.38
N SER A 198 -24.00 -21.47 16.79
CA SER A 198 -25.30 -20.79 16.66
C SER A 198 -25.55 -20.37 15.21
N SER A 199 -26.80 -20.39 14.75
CA SER A 199 -27.18 -19.83 13.44
C SER A 199 -26.92 -18.31 13.32
N SER A 200 -26.72 -17.62 14.45
CA SER A 200 -26.35 -16.21 14.52
C SER A 200 -24.85 -15.96 14.47
N ASP A 201 -24.02 -16.99 14.66
CA ASP A 201 -22.56 -16.84 14.65
C ASP A 201 -22.07 -16.62 13.22
N ARG A 202 -21.69 -15.37 12.91
CA ARG A 202 -21.22 -15.00 11.57
C ARG A 202 -19.85 -15.59 11.25
N ASN A 203 -19.03 -15.91 12.24
CA ASN A 203 -17.71 -16.49 12.03
C ASN A 203 -17.75 -17.98 11.66
N ALA A 204 -18.88 -18.64 11.90
CA ALA A 204 -19.17 -20.00 11.42
C ALA A 204 -20.03 -20.01 10.14
N GLN A 205 -20.34 -18.83 9.56
CA GLN A 205 -21.17 -18.69 8.38
C GLN A 205 -20.32 -18.53 7.12
N TRP A 206 -20.65 -19.33 6.11
CA TRP A 206 -19.93 -19.41 4.86
C TRP A 206 -20.86 -19.20 3.68
N LYS A 207 -20.33 -18.56 2.63
CA LYS A 207 -20.97 -18.43 1.31
C LYS A 207 -20.08 -19.07 0.26
N ILE A 208 -20.73 -19.71 -0.72
CA ILE A 208 -20.05 -20.32 -1.86
C ILE A 208 -19.95 -19.27 -2.96
N VAL A 209 -18.76 -18.70 -3.16
CA VAL A 209 -18.46 -17.73 -4.22
C VAL A 209 -17.84 -18.48 -5.38
N THR A 210 -18.33 -18.30 -6.60
CA THR A 210 -17.80 -18.99 -7.79
C THR A 210 -16.75 -18.14 -8.49
N LEU A 211 -15.86 -18.75 -9.28
CA LEU A 211 -14.97 -18.02 -10.18
C LEU A 211 -15.76 -17.11 -11.14
N ARG A 212 -16.98 -17.53 -11.53
CA ARG A 212 -17.90 -16.69 -12.31
C ARG A 212 -18.28 -15.42 -11.56
N ASP A 213 -18.57 -15.49 -10.26
CA ASP A 213 -18.88 -14.31 -9.44
C ASP A 213 -17.68 -13.36 -9.36
N LEU A 214 -16.48 -13.89 -9.15
CA LEU A 214 -15.25 -13.10 -9.14
C LEU A 214 -15.00 -12.42 -10.50
N LYS A 215 -15.22 -13.11 -11.63
CA LYS A 215 -15.11 -12.52 -12.97
C LYS A 215 -16.17 -11.45 -13.23
N ASN A 216 -17.40 -11.68 -12.77
CA ASN A 216 -18.52 -10.74 -12.93
C ASN A 216 -18.37 -9.49 -12.04
N ALA A 217 -17.55 -9.54 -11.00
CA ALA A 217 -17.25 -8.39 -10.17
C ALA A 217 -16.57 -7.25 -10.93
N PHE A 218 -15.87 -7.52 -12.04
CA PHE A 218 -15.10 -6.50 -12.77
C PHE A 218 -16.03 -5.47 -13.41
N LYS A 219 -16.25 -4.33 -12.75
CA LYS A 219 -17.07 -3.22 -13.25
C LYS A 219 -16.19 -2.13 -13.87
N VAL A 220 -16.51 -1.72 -15.09
CA VAL A 220 -15.84 -0.57 -15.75
C VAL A 220 -16.08 0.72 -14.96
N LYS A 221 -17.29 0.88 -14.42
CA LYS A 221 -17.73 1.97 -13.55
C LYS A 221 -18.15 1.37 -12.21
N PHE A 222 -17.47 1.74 -11.14
CA PHE A 222 -17.81 1.33 -9.77
C PHE A 222 -17.94 2.57 -8.88
N ALA A 223 -18.67 2.41 -7.78
CA ALA A 223 -18.99 3.51 -6.89
C ALA A 223 -17.73 4.03 -6.16
N SER A 224 -17.77 5.30 -5.74
CA SER A 224 -16.68 5.94 -4.99
C SER A 224 -16.40 5.27 -3.64
N ASP A 225 -17.39 4.54 -3.13
CA ASP A 225 -17.39 3.71 -1.93
C ASP A 225 -17.38 2.20 -2.26
N GLU A 226 -16.89 1.81 -3.45
CA GLU A 226 -16.57 0.42 -3.80
C GLU A 226 -15.04 0.20 -3.92
N LYS A 227 -14.55 -0.97 -3.48
CA LYS A 227 -13.15 -1.40 -3.65
C LYS A 227 -12.96 -1.94 -5.06
N PRO A 228 -11.75 -1.83 -5.62
CA PRO A 228 -11.34 -2.60 -6.79
C PRO A 228 -11.73 -4.08 -6.70
N ALA A 229 -12.12 -4.67 -7.82
CA ALA A 229 -12.39 -6.11 -7.87
C ALA A 229 -11.08 -6.89 -7.69
N ASP A 230 -11.11 -7.94 -6.87
CA ASP A 230 -9.97 -8.82 -6.73
C ASP A 230 -9.77 -9.61 -8.03
N ALA A 231 -8.58 -9.46 -8.63
CA ALA A 231 -8.13 -10.12 -9.85
C ALA A 231 -6.97 -11.08 -9.57
N THR A 232 -6.64 -11.32 -8.29
CA THR A 232 -5.48 -12.11 -7.85
C THR A 232 -5.59 -13.57 -8.27
N PHE A 233 -6.80 -14.09 -8.45
CA PHE A 233 -7.04 -15.44 -8.99
C PHE A 233 -6.51 -15.64 -10.43
N LEU A 234 -6.09 -14.57 -11.11
CA LEU A 234 -5.40 -14.65 -12.42
C LEU A 234 -3.90 -14.95 -12.29
N ILE A 235 -3.33 -14.79 -11.09
CA ILE A 235 -1.91 -15.04 -10.81
C ILE A 235 -1.76 -16.46 -10.29
N HIS A 236 -0.93 -17.24 -10.94
CA HIS A 236 -0.51 -18.56 -10.47
C HIS A 236 0.49 -18.43 -9.31
N ASP A 237 0.32 -19.23 -8.27
CA ASP A 237 1.24 -19.31 -7.13
C ASP A 237 1.69 -17.94 -6.60
N GLN A 238 0.71 -17.07 -6.39
CA GLN A 238 0.86 -15.69 -5.98
C GLN A 238 1.54 -15.52 -4.62
N ASN A 239 1.49 -16.56 -3.78
CA ASN A 239 2.06 -16.62 -2.43
C ASN A 239 3.30 -17.55 -2.35
N PHE A 240 3.87 -17.96 -3.49
CA PHE A 240 5.00 -18.90 -3.55
C PHE A 240 4.85 -20.08 -2.57
N SER A 241 3.67 -20.67 -2.60
CA SER A 241 3.16 -21.59 -1.59
C SER A 241 3.88 -22.93 -1.60
N ARG A 242 3.67 -23.69 -0.51
CA ARG A 242 4.30 -24.98 -0.33
C ARG A 242 4.16 -25.90 -1.55
N SER A 243 5.30 -26.24 -2.12
CA SER A 243 5.52 -27.17 -3.22
C SER A 243 4.59 -26.96 -4.41
N HIS A 244 4.23 -25.70 -4.69
CA HIS A 244 3.18 -25.41 -5.65
C HIS A 244 3.59 -25.79 -7.09
N LYS A 245 2.74 -26.56 -7.77
CA LYS A 245 3.03 -27.10 -9.12
C LYS A 245 3.21 -26.02 -10.19
N ASP A 246 2.49 -24.91 -10.06
CA ASP A 246 2.58 -23.78 -10.99
C ASP A 246 3.77 -22.85 -10.72
N ILE A 247 4.70 -23.21 -9.82
CA ILE A 247 5.89 -22.38 -9.59
C ILE A 247 6.71 -22.15 -10.86
N ASN A 248 6.65 -23.09 -11.81
CA ASN A 248 7.30 -22.98 -13.12
C ASN A 248 6.70 -21.87 -14.03
N LYS A 249 5.53 -21.31 -13.68
CA LYS A 249 4.95 -20.14 -14.35
C LYS A 249 5.71 -18.86 -14.00
N TRP A 250 6.46 -18.85 -12.91
CA TRP A 250 7.41 -17.79 -12.56
C TRP A 250 8.75 -18.06 -13.27
N VAL A 251 8.91 -17.44 -14.44
CA VAL A 251 10.07 -17.64 -15.32
C VAL A 251 11.22 -16.73 -14.92
N ILE A 252 12.41 -17.31 -14.80
CA ILE A 252 13.64 -16.56 -14.54
C ILE A 252 14.37 -16.16 -15.82
N SER A 253 15.02 -15.00 -15.83
CA SER A 253 15.85 -14.52 -16.94
C SER A 253 17.14 -13.84 -16.46
N GLY A 254 17.98 -13.37 -17.39
CA GLY A 254 19.16 -12.54 -17.05
C GLY A 254 20.34 -13.30 -16.43
N GLY A 255 20.33 -14.63 -16.49
CA GLY A 255 21.38 -15.48 -15.95
C GLY A 255 21.13 -16.00 -14.54
N LEU A 256 19.97 -15.68 -13.92
CA LEU A 256 19.53 -16.34 -12.68
C LEU A 256 19.52 -17.87 -12.84
N THR A 257 19.84 -18.59 -11.78
CA THR A 257 19.82 -20.06 -11.75
C THR A 257 18.98 -20.56 -10.59
N SER A 258 18.41 -21.76 -10.71
CA SER A 258 17.61 -22.40 -9.67
C SER A 258 17.95 -23.88 -9.57
N LYS A 259 17.69 -24.49 -8.41
CA LYS A 259 17.86 -25.94 -8.17
C LYS A 259 16.59 -26.55 -7.56
N PRO A 260 15.49 -26.64 -8.34
CA PRO A 260 14.26 -27.29 -7.87
C PRO A 260 14.42 -28.81 -7.80
N LYS A 261 13.70 -29.43 -6.87
CA LYS A 261 13.43 -30.87 -6.83
C LYS A 261 12.40 -31.21 -7.90
N THR A 262 12.66 -32.26 -8.65
CA THR A 262 11.75 -32.77 -9.68
C THR A 262 10.53 -33.49 -9.12
N THR A 263 10.57 -33.95 -7.88
CA THR A 263 9.54 -34.81 -7.29
C THR A 263 8.41 -34.06 -6.58
N ASN A 264 8.66 -32.83 -6.10
CA ASN A 264 7.71 -32.11 -5.26
C ASN A 264 7.81 -30.59 -5.37
N HIS A 265 8.42 -30.03 -6.43
CA HIS A 265 8.54 -28.58 -6.66
C HIS A 265 9.22 -27.76 -5.55
N SER A 266 9.81 -28.39 -4.52
CA SER A 266 10.63 -27.70 -3.50
C SER A 266 11.99 -27.31 -4.07
N PHE A 267 12.71 -26.38 -3.43
CA PHE A 267 14.06 -25.99 -3.88
C PHE A 267 15.11 -26.40 -2.86
N TYR A 268 16.25 -26.91 -3.35
CA TYR A 268 17.43 -27.08 -2.50
C TYR A 268 18.05 -25.71 -2.19
N SER A 269 18.52 -25.53 -0.95
CA SER A 269 19.14 -24.26 -0.53
C SER A 269 20.62 -24.16 -0.91
N ASP A 270 21.28 -25.29 -1.14
CA ASP A 270 22.73 -25.40 -1.33
C ASP A 270 23.24 -24.79 -2.65
N ASP A 271 22.35 -24.50 -3.59
CA ASP A 271 22.67 -23.83 -4.86
C ASP A 271 21.48 -23.01 -5.40
N GLY A 272 21.67 -22.31 -6.51
CA GLY A 272 20.68 -21.47 -7.15
C GLY A 272 20.63 -20.08 -6.54
N THR A 273 20.62 -19.07 -7.40
CA THR A 273 20.44 -17.67 -7.01
C THR A 273 18.97 -17.27 -6.96
N TYR A 274 18.09 -17.92 -7.72
CA TYR A 274 16.64 -17.90 -7.52
C TYR A 274 16.23 -19.09 -6.65
N TYR A 275 15.54 -18.81 -5.56
CA TYR A 275 15.15 -19.79 -4.56
C TYR A 275 13.76 -19.52 -4.02
N VAL A 276 12.95 -20.57 -3.90
CA VAL A 276 11.63 -20.53 -3.28
C VAL A 276 11.56 -21.57 -2.18
N GLY A 277 11.36 -21.12 -0.94
CA GLY A 277 11.27 -22.03 0.20
C GLY A 277 11.60 -21.41 1.55
N ILE A 278 11.74 -22.27 2.57
CA ILE A 278 12.09 -21.92 3.97
C ILE A 278 13.50 -22.36 4.37
N GLY A 279 14.31 -22.87 3.45
CA GLY A 279 15.57 -23.54 3.75
C GLY A 279 15.45 -25.06 3.96
N SER A 280 14.25 -25.65 3.93
CA SER A 280 14.07 -27.11 3.92
C SER A 280 13.43 -27.57 2.61
N PRO A 281 14.10 -28.45 1.83
CA PRO A 281 13.52 -29.07 0.64
C PRO A 281 12.74 -30.36 0.94
N SER A 282 12.64 -30.77 2.22
CA SER A 282 12.15 -32.09 2.64
C SER A 282 10.83 -31.96 3.39
N SER A 283 9.90 -32.92 3.19
CA SER A 283 8.66 -32.97 3.96
C SER A 283 8.91 -33.51 5.36
N ASP A 284 9.44 -32.67 6.22
CA ASP A 284 9.86 -32.95 7.60
C ASP A 284 9.23 -31.97 8.61
N TYR A 285 9.47 -32.15 9.91
CA TYR A 285 8.86 -31.30 10.94
C TYR A 285 9.33 -29.85 10.89
N TYR A 286 10.45 -29.54 10.23
CA TYR A 286 10.82 -28.17 9.92
C TYR A 286 9.83 -27.53 8.95
N GLN A 287 9.47 -28.23 7.86
CA GLN A 287 8.38 -27.79 6.98
C GLN A 287 7.04 -27.77 7.71
N ALA A 288 6.76 -28.73 8.61
CA ALA A 288 5.52 -28.72 9.38
C ALA A 288 5.31 -27.41 10.12
N GLU A 289 6.35 -26.92 10.81
CA GLU A 289 6.26 -25.72 11.63
C GLU A 289 6.27 -24.44 10.77
N TYR A 290 7.12 -24.38 9.74
CA TYR A 290 7.46 -23.12 9.10
C TYR A 290 7.00 -22.95 7.65
N ALA A 291 6.46 -23.97 6.97
CA ALA A 291 6.10 -23.88 5.54
C ALA A 291 5.12 -22.77 5.20
N SER A 292 4.34 -22.30 6.17
CA SER A 292 3.46 -21.14 6.02
C SER A 292 4.16 -19.79 5.84
N ARG A 293 5.50 -19.79 5.83
CA ARG A 293 6.37 -18.61 5.68
C ARG A 293 7.25 -18.73 4.43
N TRP A 294 6.82 -19.50 3.43
CA TRP A 294 7.54 -19.52 2.16
C TRP A 294 7.58 -18.17 1.50
N VAL A 295 8.69 -17.94 0.83
CA VAL A 295 9.01 -16.72 0.12
C VAL A 295 9.84 -17.09 -1.09
N ALA A 296 9.73 -16.29 -2.15
CA ALA A 296 10.69 -16.29 -3.21
C ALA A 296 11.83 -15.32 -2.91
N THR A 297 13.03 -15.69 -3.35
CA THR A 297 14.23 -14.88 -3.17
C THR A 297 15.14 -14.89 -4.40
N VAL A 298 15.85 -13.78 -4.59
CA VAL A 298 17.07 -13.72 -5.39
C VAL A 298 18.22 -13.44 -4.45
N ARG A 299 19.14 -14.39 -4.31
CA ARG A 299 20.24 -14.40 -3.34
C ARG A 299 21.59 -14.47 -4.04
N ASN A 300 22.50 -13.59 -3.67
CA ASN A 300 23.89 -13.67 -4.09
C ASN A 300 24.71 -14.44 -3.04
N ILE A 301 24.87 -15.74 -3.29
CA ILE A 301 25.67 -16.66 -2.49
C ILE A 301 27.14 -16.73 -2.95
N GLY A 302 27.61 -15.71 -3.69
CA GLY A 302 28.94 -15.66 -4.30
C GLY A 302 28.96 -15.90 -5.80
N LYS A 303 27.80 -16.04 -6.44
CA LYS A 303 27.63 -16.26 -7.88
C LYS A 303 27.22 -14.97 -8.59
N ASN A 304 28.12 -13.98 -8.59
CA ASN A 304 27.84 -12.62 -9.11
C ASN A 304 27.28 -12.60 -10.54
N SER A 305 27.80 -13.46 -11.43
CA SER A 305 27.34 -13.60 -12.82
C SER A 305 25.89 -14.09 -12.95
N ASN A 306 25.32 -14.64 -11.89
CA ASN A 306 24.00 -15.25 -11.86
C ASN A 306 23.08 -14.58 -10.83
N ALA A 307 23.44 -13.43 -10.27
CA ALA A 307 22.67 -12.75 -9.22
C ALA A 307 21.83 -11.55 -9.73
N ASN A 308 21.73 -11.40 -11.04
CA ASN A 308 21.00 -10.31 -11.69
C ASN A 308 20.03 -10.90 -12.71
N GLY A 309 18.88 -10.26 -12.93
CA GLY A 309 17.87 -10.75 -13.85
C GLY A 309 16.45 -10.50 -13.37
N THR A 310 15.48 -11.19 -13.97
CA THR A 310 14.06 -11.07 -13.59
C THR A 310 13.48 -12.41 -13.15
N VAL A 311 12.49 -12.34 -12.29
CA VAL A 311 11.52 -13.41 -12.02
C VAL A 311 10.17 -12.87 -12.47
N THR A 312 9.53 -13.49 -13.46
CA THR A 312 8.40 -12.91 -14.20
C THR A 312 7.28 -13.92 -14.38
N GLN A 313 6.03 -13.49 -14.22
CA GLN A 313 4.86 -14.26 -14.62
C GLN A 313 4.06 -13.47 -15.66
N ALA A 314 3.66 -14.16 -16.73
CA ALA A 314 2.74 -13.64 -17.75
C ALA A 314 1.29 -13.89 -17.32
N VAL A 315 0.56 -12.84 -16.97
CA VAL A 315 -0.82 -12.92 -16.49
C VAL A 315 -1.78 -12.51 -17.61
N LYS A 316 -2.74 -13.38 -17.93
CA LYS A 316 -3.79 -13.09 -18.92
C LYS A 316 -4.90 -12.25 -18.28
N ILE A 317 -4.99 -10.98 -18.67
CA ILE A 317 -5.95 -10.04 -18.09
C ILE A 317 -7.33 -10.22 -18.69
N LEU A 318 -8.38 -10.09 -17.87
CA LEU A 318 -9.77 -10.25 -18.31
C LEU A 318 -10.32 -9.01 -19.03
N LYS A 319 -10.06 -7.81 -18.51
CA LYS A 319 -10.61 -6.56 -19.01
C LYS A 319 -9.55 -5.48 -19.16
N LYS A 320 -9.73 -4.57 -20.11
CA LYS A 320 -8.97 -3.33 -20.17
C LYS A 320 -9.29 -2.45 -18.97
N GLY A 321 -8.33 -1.61 -18.61
CA GLY A 321 -8.46 -0.62 -17.55
C GLY A 321 -7.25 -0.58 -16.63
N TRP A 322 -7.45 0.05 -15.47
CA TRP A 322 -6.44 0.23 -14.43
C TRP A 322 -6.37 -0.97 -13.51
N TYR A 323 -5.15 -1.34 -13.14
CA TYR A 323 -4.88 -2.42 -12.21
C TYR A 323 -3.88 -1.95 -11.15
N ILE A 324 -4.16 -2.25 -9.88
CA ILE A 324 -3.18 -2.18 -8.81
C ILE A 324 -2.50 -3.54 -8.72
N LEU A 325 -1.18 -3.55 -8.88
CA LEU A 325 -0.34 -4.69 -8.51
C LEU A 325 0.34 -4.36 -7.19
N SER A 326 0.29 -5.29 -6.23
CA SER A 326 1.03 -5.21 -4.98
C SER A 326 1.83 -6.48 -4.72
N CYS A 327 2.90 -6.37 -3.94
CA CYS A 327 3.63 -7.50 -3.38
C CYS A 327 4.27 -7.12 -2.05
N ASP A 328 4.48 -8.09 -1.17
CA ASP A 328 5.39 -7.95 -0.04
C ASP A 328 6.81 -8.21 -0.53
N GLY A 329 7.76 -7.33 -0.20
CA GLY A 329 9.13 -7.52 -0.68
C GLY A 329 10.11 -6.44 -0.30
N PHE A 330 11.37 -6.85 -0.15
CA PHE A 330 12.48 -5.95 0.10
C PHE A 330 13.73 -6.35 -0.68
N TYR A 331 14.68 -5.43 -0.72
CA TYR A 331 16.04 -5.73 -1.14
C TYR A 331 17.07 -5.27 -0.10
N ASN A 332 18.15 -6.04 0.04
CA ASN A 332 19.27 -5.78 0.94
C ASN A 332 20.58 -5.77 0.14
N ALA A 333 21.09 -4.59 -0.17
CA ALA A 333 22.41 -4.43 -0.76
C ALA A 333 23.46 -4.42 0.35
N THR A 334 24.39 -5.37 0.31
CA THR A 334 25.50 -5.43 1.26
C THR A 334 26.43 -4.23 1.06
N ASN A 335 27.21 -3.87 2.08
CA ASN A 335 28.12 -2.73 1.99
C ASN A 335 29.04 -2.83 0.77
N GLY A 336 29.09 -1.76 -0.04
CA GLY A 336 29.83 -1.71 -1.29
C GLY A 336 29.18 -2.44 -2.47
N SER A 337 27.94 -2.94 -2.32
CA SER A 337 27.13 -3.44 -3.43
C SER A 337 26.43 -2.30 -4.17
N SER A 338 26.27 -2.47 -5.49
CA SER A 338 25.44 -1.59 -6.33
C SER A 338 23.99 -2.08 -6.46
N MET A 339 23.60 -3.12 -5.70
CA MET A 339 22.32 -3.78 -5.90
C MET A 339 21.12 -2.83 -5.70
N LYS A 340 20.17 -2.93 -6.63
CA LYS A 340 18.81 -2.45 -6.49
C LYS A 340 17.85 -3.48 -7.07
N SER A 341 16.69 -3.60 -6.44
CA SER A 341 15.64 -4.48 -6.93
C SER A 341 14.35 -3.69 -7.13
N PHE A 342 13.62 -4.04 -8.18
CA PHE A 342 12.42 -3.35 -8.63
C PHE A 342 11.30 -4.37 -8.77
N PHE A 343 10.10 -4.02 -8.35
CA PHE A 343 8.90 -4.75 -8.75
C PHE A 343 8.23 -4.02 -9.91
N PHE A 344 7.67 -4.76 -10.86
CA PHE A 344 7.20 -4.19 -12.12
C PHE A 344 5.89 -4.83 -12.61
N ALA A 345 5.23 -4.09 -13.50
CA ALA A 345 4.15 -4.56 -14.34
C ALA A 345 4.27 -3.95 -15.75
N LYS A 346 4.30 -4.80 -16.77
CA LYS A 346 4.56 -4.43 -18.17
C LYS A 346 3.57 -5.13 -19.08
N VAL A 347 2.80 -4.39 -19.87
CA VAL A 347 1.85 -4.97 -20.82
C VAL A 347 2.57 -5.31 -22.12
N GLU A 348 2.46 -6.57 -22.56
CA GLU A 348 3.11 -7.02 -23.80
C GLU A 348 2.61 -6.26 -25.02
N GLY A 349 3.55 -5.82 -25.87
CA GLY A 349 3.24 -5.10 -27.11
C GLY A 349 2.85 -3.62 -26.92
N TYR A 350 2.95 -3.09 -25.70
CA TYR A 350 2.72 -1.67 -25.42
C TYR A 350 3.98 -1.06 -24.82
N ASP A 351 4.30 0.18 -25.19
CA ASP A 351 5.47 0.93 -24.75
C ASP A 351 5.12 2.19 -23.94
N ARG A 352 3.83 2.55 -23.87
CA ARG A 352 3.34 3.67 -23.06
C ARG A 352 3.76 3.54 -21.59
N GLY A 353 4.22 4.63 -20.97
CA GLY A 353 4.71 4.63 -19.59
C GLY A 353 3.68 4.18 -18.56
N SER A 354 2.39 4.47 -18.74
CA SER A 354 1.32 3.96 -17.85
C SER A 354 1.12 2.45 -17.93
N SER A 355 1.57 1.81 -19.01
CA SER A 355 1.45 0.36 -19.25
C SER A 355 2.76 -0.39 -18.97
N ASN A 356 3.83 0.34 -18.65
CA ASN A 356 5.16 -0.19 -18.34
C ASN A 356 5.72 0.51 -17.12
N VAL A 357 5.33 0.03 -15.95
CA VAL A 357 5.60 0.66 -14.68
C VAL A 357 6.50 -0.21 -13.82
N SER A 358 7.38 0.44 -13.07
CA SER A 358 8.29 -0.21 -12.13
C SER A 358 8.57 0.71 -10.96
N ALA A 359 8.77 0.16 -9.78
CA ALA A 359 9.23 0.90 -8.62
C ALA A 359 10.29 0.11 -7.85
N GLU A 360 11.22 0.84 -7.24
CA GLU A 360 12.24 0.25 -6.36
C GLU A 360 11.53 -0.39 -5.16
N LEU A 361 11.88 -1.65 -4.86
CA LEU A 361 11.39 -2.34 -3.67
C LEU A 361 11.86 -1.62 -2.40
N GLU A 362 11.13 -1.79 -1.30
CA GLU A 362 11.56 -1.28 -0.01
C GLU A 362 12.97 -1.79 0.37
N LYS A 363 13.78 -0.93 0.99
CA LYS A 363 15.09 -1.33 1.51
C LYS A 363 14.92 -2.13 2.79
N PHE A 364 15.65 -3.24 2.90
CA PHE A 364 15.71 -4.03 4.11
C PHE A 364 16.22 -3.18 5.28
N ARG A 365 15.55 -3.29 6.44
CA ARG A 365 15.79 -2.43 7.60
C ARG A 365 16.67 -3.08 8.66
N GLY A 366 17.24 -4.26 8.36
CA GLY A 366 18.01 -5.03 9.33
C GLY A 366 17.13 -5.67 10.40
N ASP A 367 15.91 -6.10 10.04
CA ASP A 367 15.01 -6.80 10.97
C ASP A 367 15.60 -8.13 11.46
N PHE A 368 16.53 -8.71 10.70
CA PHE A 368 17.27 -9.92 11.05
C PHE A 368 18.66 -9.94 10.40
N LYS A 369 19.49 -10.89 10.83
CA LYS A 369 20.85 -11.13 10.32
C LYS A 369 20.92 -12.48 9.63
N TYR A 370 21.81 -12.61 8.66
CA TYR A 370 22.06 -13.85 7.95
C TYR A 370 23.47 -13.87 7.36
N THR A 371 23.99 -15.07 7.16
CA THR A 371 25.24 -15.37 6.47
C THR A 371 24.98 -16.13 5.17
N VAL A 372 26.01 -16.38 4.36
CA VAL A 372 25.87 -17.25 3.18
C VAL A 372 25.59 -18.69 3.61
N GLU A 373 26.18 -19.13 4.73
CA GLU A 373 25.92 -20.45 5.31
C GLU A 373 24.44 -20.60 5.66
N ASP A 374 23.84 -19.62 6.34
CA ASP A 374 22.39 -19.64 6.67
C ASP A 374 21.51 -19.69 5.41
N LEU A 375 21.89 -18.98 4.34
CA LEU A 375 21.16 -18.99 3.07
C LEU A 375 21.31 -20.31 2.29
N THR A 376 22.36 -21.09 2.56
CA THR A 376 22.66 -22.33 1.82
C THR A 376 22.40 -23.60 2.62
N LYS A 377 22.25 -23.50 3.94
CA LYS A 377 21.94 -24.61 4.84
C LYS A 377 20.60 -25.24 4.49
N ASN A 378 20.59 -26.57 4.32
CA ASN A 378 19.35 -27.35 4.32
C ASN A 378 18.95 -27.58 5.78
N TYR A 379 17.86 -26.96 6.21
CA TYR A 379 17.27 -27.12 7.54
C TYR A 379 16.42 -28.39 7.57
N GLY A 380 16.37 -29.08 8.71
CA GLY A 380 15.54 -30.28 8.90
C GLY A 380 15.01 -30.44 10.33
N ASP A 381 14.56 -31.65 10.68
CA ASP A 381 13.91 -31.96 11.97
C ASP A 381 14.67 -31.44 13.20
N LEU A 382 16.01 -31.58 13.20
CA LEU A 382 16.87 -31.14 14.32
C LEU A 382 16.97 -29.61 14.44
N ASP A 383 16.56 -28.87 13.40
CA ASP A 383 16.59 -27.42 13.36
C ASP A 383 15.25 -26.78 13.74
N VAL A 384 14.21 -27.57 14.06
CA VAL A 384 12.95 -27.02 14.57
C VAL A 384 13.23 -26.16 15.82
N GLY A 385 12.69 -24.94 15.83
CA GLY A 385 13.04 -23.90 16.81
C GLY A 385 14.10 -22.92 16.34
N THR A 386 14.77 -23.19 15.22
CA THR A 386 15.75 -22.29 14.57
C THR A 386 15.23 -21.78 13.23
N GLU A 387 14.80 -20.51 13.20
CA GLU A 387 14.26 -19.90 11.98
C GLU A 387 15.37 -19.56 10.97
N SER A 388 15.24 -20.09 9.75
CA SER A 388 16.10 -19.68 8.64
C SER A 388 15.86 -18.20 8.27
N PRO A 389 16.77 -17.56 7.51
CA PRO A 389 16.54 -16.21 7.00
C PRO A 389 15.26 -16.09 6.16
N TYR A 390 14.82 -17.18 5.53
CA TYR A 390 13.60 -17.24 4.73
C TYR A 390 12.35 -17.20 5.60
N VAL A 391 12.33 -17.99 6.68
CA VAL A 391 11.25 -17.98 7.68
C VAL A 391 11.11 -16.59 8.30
N GLN A 392 12.24 -15.96 8.62
CA GLN A 392 12.27 -14.60 9.19
C GLN A 392 11.76 -13.54 8.19
N ALA A 393 12.05 -13.70 6.90
CA ALA A 393 11.48 -12.85 5.84
C ALA A 393 9.96 -13.01 5.73
N GLY A 394 9.45 -14.25 5.63
CA GLY A 394 8.01 -14.53 5.60
C GLY A 394 7.31 -14.08 6.90
N ARG A 395 8.01 -14.07 8.03
CA ARG A 395 7.52 -13.46 9.27
C ARG A 395 7.37 -11.95 9.16
N ALA A 396 8.38 -11.25 8.65
CA ALA A 396 8.30 -9.82 8.42
C ALA A 396 7.14 -9.45 7.48
N PHE A 397 6.90 -10.25 6.43
CA PHE A 397 5.77 -10.04 5.51
C PHE A 397 4.41 -10.23 6.19
N ASN A 398 4.23 -11.30 6.97
CA ASN A 398 3.00 -11.50 7.75
C ASN A 398 2.75 -10.41 8.80
N ASP A 399 3.82 -9.77 9.31
CA ASP A 399 3.74 -8.59 10.18
C ASP A 399 3.47 -7.28 9.38
N ARG A 400 3.11 -7.41 8.10
CA ARG A 400 2.84 -6.32 7.13
C ARG A 400 4.02 -5.36 6.96
N LYS A 401 5.26 -5.83 7.13
CA LYS A 401 6.45 -5.06 6.77
C LYS A 401 6.72 -5.24 5.28
N TYR A 402 7.24 -4.18 4.66
CA TYR A 402 7.76 -4.19 3.28
C TYR A 402 6.70 -4.36 2.19
N GLN A 403 5.53 -3.74 2.34
CA GLN A 403 4.50 -3.74 1.30
C GLN A 403 4.86 -2.77 0.16
N ASN A 404 4.65 -3.20 -1.09
CA ASN A 404 4.92 -2.42 -2.29
C ASN A 404 3.68 -2.44 -3.19
N SER A 405 3.45 -1.35 -3.93
CA SER A 405 2.34 -1.26 -4.90
C SER A 405 2.63 -0.31 -6.06
N LEU A 406 2.05 -0.63 -7.21
CA LEU A 406 2.08 0.18 -8.42
C LEU A 406 0.70 0.17 -9.10
N LEU A 407 0.45 1.15 -9.95
CA LEU A 407 -0.73 1.23 -10.79
C LEU A 407 -0.31 1.08 -12.25
N VAL A 408 -0.96 0.20 -13.00
CA VAL A 408 -0.70 -0.06 -14.41
C VAL A 408 -1.99 0.04 -15.22
N TYR A 409 -1.91 0.58 -16.44
CA TYR A 409 -3.00 0.60 -17.40
C TYR A 409 -2.85 -0.54 -18.39
N VAL A 410 -3.87 -1.39 -18.50
CA VAL A 410 -3.98 -2.46 -19.49
C VAL A 410 -4.89 -1.99 -20.64
N PRO A 411 -4.37 -1.81 -21.87
CA PRO A 411 -5.13 -1.13 -22.93
C PRO A 411 -6.21 -1.97 -23.63
N ALA A 412 -6.18 -3.31 -23.50
CA ALA A 412 -7.09 -4.21 -24.19
C ALA A 412 -7.53 -5.38 -23.31
N ASP A 413 -8.78 -5.84 -23.51
CA ASP A 413 -9.28 -7.08 -22.93
C ASP A 413 -8.42 -8.24 -23.40
N GLY A 414 -8.12 -9.21 -22.54
CA GLY A 414 -7.29 -10.35 -22.91
C GLY A 414 -5.81 -10.02 -23.11
N ALA A 415 -5.33 -8.80 -22.82
CA ALA A 415 -3.90 -8.50 -22.94
C ALA A 415 -3.07 -9.29 -21.92
N THR A 416 -1.79 -9.52 -22.22
CA THR A 416 -0.84 -10.14 -21.29
C THR A 416 -0.16 -9.06 -20.47
N LEU A 417 -0.24 -9.18 -19.14
CA LEU A 417 0.48 -8.35 -18.18
C LEU A 417 1.63 -9.17 -17.58
N ASN A 418 2.86 -8.80 -17.88
CA ASN A 418 4.05 -9.37 -17.26
C ASN A 418 4.31 -8.67 -15.91
N ILE A 419 4.21 -9.44 -14.83
CA ILE A 419 4.45 -8.97 -13.46
C ILE A 419 5.68 -9.65 -12.86
N GLY A 420 6.35 -9.01 -11.92
CA GLY A 420 7.42 -9.66 -11.18
C GLY A 420 8.46 -8.74 -10.55
N VAL A 421 9.64 -9.29 -10.30
CA VAL A 421 10.79 -8.61 -9.69
C VAL A 421 12.00 -8.65 -10.62
N GLU A 422 12.73 -7.54 -10.68
CA GLU A 422 13.98 -7.37 -11.41
C GLU A 422 15.10 -6.98 -10.43
N VAL A 423 16.24 -7.68 -10.49
CA VAL A 423 17.44 -7.39 -9.69
C VAL A 423 18.55 -6.90 -10.60
N LYS A 424 19.14 -5.74 -10.25
CA LYS A 424 20.25 -5.11 -10.98
C LYS A 424 21.39 -4.77 -10.04
N GLY A 425 22.61 -4.85 -10.54
CA GLY A 425 23.82 -4.42 -9.83
C GLY A 425 24.19 -5.26 -8.61
N SER A 426 23.63 -6.47 -8.43
CA SER A 426 24.11 -7.39 -7.40
C SER A 426 25.50 -7.90 -7.76
N ASN A 427 26.46 -7.60 -6.89
CA ASN A 427 27.88 -7.90 -7.11
C ASN A 427 28.63 -8.27 -5.82
N LYS A 428 27.92 -8.45 -4.70
CA LYS A 428 28.49 -8.85 -3.41
C LYS A 428 27.74 -10.05 -2.84
N LYS A 429 28.48 -10.92 -2.15
CA LYS A 429 27.89 -11.95 -1.28
C LYS A 429 26.96 -11.30 -0.27
N LEU A 430 25.87 -11.99 0.10
CA LEU A 430 24.81 -11.55 1.02
C LEU A 430 23.82 -10.53 0.44
N ASP A 431 24.00 -10.08 -0.79
CA ASP A 431 22.93 -9.37 -1.49
C ASP A 431 21.68 -10.27 -1.57
N LEU A 432 20.54 -9.77 -1.11
CA LEU A 432 19.30 -10.52 -1.02
C LEU A 432 18.12 -9.67 -1.47
N THR A 433 17.27 -10.23 -2.32
CA THR A 433 15.92 -9.75 -2.57
C THR A 433 14.97 -10.83 -2.11
N ALA A 434 13.97 -10.50 -1.29
CA ALA A 434 12.91 -11.41 -0.88
C ALA A 434 11.57 -10.81 -1.27
N PHE A 435 10.63 -11.63 -1.74
CA PHE A 435 9.32 -11.19 -2.17
C PHE A 435 8.29 -12.31 -2.09
N ASP A 436 7.03 -11.93 -1.86
CA ASP A 436 5.88 -12.82 -1.73
C ASP A 436 4.56 -12.05 -1.95
N ASN A 437 3.43 -12.76 -1.92
CA ASN A 437 2.07 -12.23 -1.81
C ASN A 437 1.74 -11.20 -2.92
N PHE A 438 1.92 -11.62 -4.18
CA PHE A 438 1.47 -10.84 -5.31
C PHE A 438 -0.05 -10.76 -5.33
N GLN A 439 -0.60 -9.55 -5.42
CA GLN A 439 -2.03 -9.33 -5.54
C GLN A 439 -2.34 -8.37 -6.66
N LEU A 440 -3.42 -8.63 -7.36
CA LEU A 440 -3.86 -7.84 -8.51
C LEU A 440 -5.31 -7.41 -8.30
N HIS A 441 -5.58 -6.12 -8.48
CA HIS A 441 -6.92 -5.58 -8.28
C HIS A 441 -7.34 -4.70 -9.46
N TYR A 442 -8.53 -4.95 -10.00
CA TYR A 442 -9.10 -4.19 -11.11
C TYR A 442 -9.82 -2.93 -10.64
N CYS A 443 -9.35 -1.79 -11.13
CA CYS A 443 -9.77 -0.45 -10.74
C CYS A 443 -10.64 0.24 -11.81
N GLY A 444 -11.32 -0.52 -12.67
CA GLY A 444 -12.12 0.03 -13.76
C GLY A 444 -11.29 0.68 -14.88
N ASP A 445 -11.97 1.23 -15.89
CA ASP A 445 -11.33 1.89 -17.05
C ASP A 445 -11.59 3.41 -17.06
N ARG A 446 -12.06 3.95 -15.93
CA ARG A 446 -12.37 5.39 -15.78
C ARG A 446 -11.18 6.13 -15.18
N ASP A 447 -10.88 7.28 -15.77
CA ASP A 447 -9.85 8.20 -15.32
C ASP A 447 -10.29 9.67 -15.36
N ILE A 448 -9.58 10.50 -14.60
CA ILE A 448 -9.64 11.96 -14.61
C ILE A 448 -8.25 12.47 -14.94
N VAL A 449 -8.14 13.44 -15.82
CA VAL A 449 -6.89 14.18 -16.06
C VAL A 449 -6.96 15.55 -15.43
N LEU A 450 -5.92 15.91 -14.68
CA LEU A 450 -5.65 17.23 -14.13
C LEU A 450 -4.25 17.66 -14.56
N ASP A 451 -4.16 18.71 -15.39
CA ASP A 451 -2.89 19.19 -15.95
C ASP A 451 -2.65 20.69 -15.69
N GLU A 452 -1.54 20.97 -14.98
CA GLU A 452 -1.15 22.30 -14.55
C GLU A 452 -0.88 23.29 -15.69
N SER A 453 -0.75 22.81 -16.92
CA SER A 453 -0.53 23.64 -18.11
C SER A 453 -1.82 24.18 -18.74
N GLN A 454 -2.98 23.60 -18.42
CA GLN A 454 -4.26 23.95 -19.03
C GLN A 454 -4.80 25.27 -18.47
N THR A 455 -5.38 26.11 -19.33
CA THR A 455 -5.88 27.46 -18.98
C THR A 455 -7.40 27.54 -18.78
N ASP A 456 -8.16 26.59 -19.32
CA ASP A 456 -9.62 26.60 -19.34
C ASP A 456 -10.18 25.63 -18.29
N VAL A 457 -10.96 26.10 -17.32
CA VAL A 457 -11.54 25.23 -16.29
C VAL A 457 -12.55 24.21 -16.85
N THR A 458 -13.08 24.44 -18.05
CA THR A 458 -14.06 23.57 -18.71
C THR A 458 -13.56 22.13 -18.84
N TYR A 459 -12.24 21.89 -19.02
CA TYR A 459 -11.73 20.51 -19.10
C TYR A 459 -11.87 19.75 -17.77
N ILE A 460 -11.81 20.44 -16.63
CA ILE A 460 -12.06 19.83 -15.31
C ILE A 460 -13.56 19.55 -15.17
N ASN A 461 -14.39 20.56 -15.42
CA ASN A 461 -15.83 20.49 -15.20
C ASN A 461 -16.54 19.44 -16.08
N LYS A 462 -16.05 19.21 -17.31
CA LYS A 462 -16.59 18.18 -18.22
C LYS A 462 -16.28 16.74 -17.78
N GLN A 463 -15.44 16.53 -16.77
CA GLN A 463 -15.10 15.20 -16.23
C GLN A 463 -15.86 14.85 -14.95
N VAL A 464 -16.67 15.78 -14.42
CA VAL A 464 -17.47 15.62 -13.20
C VAL A 464 -18.44 14.46 -13.35
N GLU A 465 -18.44 13.56 -12.38
CA GLU A 465 -19.38 12.45 -12.30
C GLU A 465 -19.56 12.04 -10.85
N GLN A 466 -20.79 12.13 -10.36
CA GLN A 466 -21.11 11.82 -8.97
C GLN A 466 -21.02 10.30 -8.71
N ASN A 467 -20.58 9.94 -7.51
CA ASN A 467 -20.54 8.56 -7.00
C ASN A 467 -19.74 7.59 -7.88
N VAL A 468 -18.66 8.04 -8.52
CA VAL A 468 -17.79 7.20 -9.36
C VAL A 468 -16.34 7.31 -8.94
N ALA A 469 -15.75 6.18 -8.59
CA ALA A 469 -14.30 6.06 -8.41
C ALA A 469 -13.60 6.08 -9.78
N LYS A 470 -12.54 6.88 -9.88
CA LYS A 470 -11.71 7.01 -11.08
C LYS A 470 -10.22 7.01 -10.71
N THR A 471 -9.36 6.67 -11.67
CA THR A 471 -7.92 6.92 -11.55
C THR A 471 -7.63 8.37 -11.90
N LEU A 472 -7.06 9.14 -10.97
CA LEU A 472 -6.56 10.48 -11.23
C LEU A 472 -5.17 10.44 -11.85
N ILE A 473 -5.03 11.05 -13.02
CA ILE A 473 -3.78 11.41 -13.69
C ILE A 473 -3.48 12.87 -13.37
N LEU A 474 -2.54 13.11 -12.45
CA LEU A 474 -2.19 14.45 -11.97
C LEU A 474 -0.82 14.88 -12.52
N LYS A 475 -0.83 15.83 -13.46
CA LYS A 475 0.36 16.54 -13.91
C LYS A 475 0.57 17.80 -13.08
N ARG A 476 1.44 17.65 -12.08
CA ARG A 476 1.87 18.70 -11.18
C ARG A 476 3.37 18.60 -10.95
N SER A 477 4.14 19.59 -11.40
CA SER A 477 5.59 19.63 -11.21
C SER A 477 5.95 19.95 -9.76
N MET A 478 6.53 18.99 -9.05
CA MET A 478 6.94 19.12 -7.66
C MET A 478 8.34 18.57 -7.46
N THR A 479 9.13 19.24 -6.62
CA THR A 479 10.46 18.76 -6.23
C THR A 479 10.35 17.96 -4.92
N PRO A 480 10.73 16.66 -4.90
CA PRO A 480 10.75 15.87 -3.68
C PRO A 480 11.62 16.51 -2.59
N TYR A 481 11.20 16.35 -1.34
CA TYR A 481 11.81 16.90 -0.14
C TYR A 481 11.83 18.43 -0.05
N GLN A 482 11.10 19.12 -0.92
CA GLN A 482 10.91 20.57 -0.88
C GLN A 482 9.43 20.92 -0.68
N TRP A 483 9.15 22.08 -0.07
CA TRP A 483 7.77 22.54 0.08
C TRP A 483 7.20 22.97 -1.28
N ASN A 484 5.97 22.57 -1.57
CA ASN A 484 5.21 22.90 -2.76
C ASN A 484 3.79 23.33 -2.35
N SER A 485 3.15 24.23 -3.09
CA SER A 485 1.75 24.57 -2.86
C SER A 485 0.84 23.69 -3.70
N ILE A 486 -0.32 23.34 -3.15
CA ILE A 486 -1.29 22.46 -3.81
C ILE A 486 -2.72 22.85 -3.46
N THR A 487 -3.57 22.85 -4.49
CA THR A 487 -5.03 22.87 -4.38
C THR A 487 -5.57 21.96 -5.48
N LEU A 488 -6.59 21.14 -5.17
CA LEU A 488 -7.16 20.17 -6.10
C LEU A 488 -8.68 20.31 -6.12
N PRO A 489 -9.35 20.02 -7.26
CA PRO A 489 -10.82 19.93 -7.34
C PRO A 489 -11.38 18.62 -6.78
N VAL A 490 -10.53 17.74 -6.23
CA VAL A 490 -10.89 16.41 -5.72
C VAL A 490 -10.53 16.28 -4.25
N ALA A 491 -11.22 15.35 -3.57
CA ALA A 491 -10.84 14.91 -2.24
C ALA A 491 -9.77 13.82 -2.32
N LEU A 492 -8.82 13.80 -1.38
CA LEU A 492 -7.89 12.67 -1.19
C LEU A 492 -7.85 12.25 0.28
N THR A 493 -7.89 10.95 0.52
CA THR A 493 -7.62 10.37 1.86
C THR A 493 -6.13 10.45 2.21
N ALA A 494 -5.79 10.29 3.48
CA ALA A 494 -4.39 10.24 3.92
C ALA A 494 -3.63 9.09 3.25
N ALA A 495 -4.27 7.95 3.04
CA ALA A 495 -3.68 6.82 2.33
C ALA A 495 -3.41 7.15 0.85
N GLN A 496 -4.35 7.78 0.14
CA GLN A 496 -4.14 8.25 -1.23
C GLN A 496 -3.01 9.27 -1.32
N PHE A 497 -2.99 10.24 -0.39
CA PHE A 497 -1.94 11.26 -0.31
C PHE A 497 -0.55 10.63 -0.06
N LYS A 498 -0.42 9.78 0.96
CA LYS A 498 0.84 9.08 1.28
C LYS A 498 1.27 8.15 0.15
N GLY A 499 0.32 7.51 -0.53
CA GLY A 499 0.60 6.63 -1.63
C GLY A 499 1.18 7.34 -2.84
N ALA A 500 0.59 8.48 -3.22
CA ALA A 500 1.02 9.28 -4.35
C ALA A 500 2.32 10.05 -4.08
N PHE A 501 2.41 10.69 -2.91
CA PHE A 501 3.47 11.67 -2.61
C PHE A 501 4.55 11.15 -1.66
N GLY A 502 4.38 9.92 -1.15
CA GLY A 502 5.30 9.22 -0.26
C GLY A 502 4.85 9.21 1.20
N ARG A 503 5.16 8.13 1.92
CA ARG A 503 4.68 7.85 3.29
C ARG A 503 5.09 8.89 4.34
N ARG A 504 6.17 9.63 4.08
CA ARG A 504 6.67 10.71 4.95
C ARG A 504 6.35 12.09 4.38
N ALA A 505 5.49 12.17 3.37
CA ALA A 505 5.04 13.44 2.87
C ALA A 505 4.36 14.23 3.99
N GLU A 506 4.59 15.53 4.02
CA GLU A 506 3.97 16.44 4.98
C GLU A 506 2.90 17.26 4.27
N LEU A 507 1.84 17.62 5.00
CA LEU A 507 0.76 18.48 4.54
C LEU A 507 0.49 19.51 5.63
N SER A 508 0.33 20.78 5.26
CA SER A 508 0.08 21.87 6.20
C SER A 508 -0.90 22.90 5.63
N VAL A 509 -1.66 23.52 6.53
CA VAL A 509 -2.65 24.57 6.22
C VAL A 509 -2.19 25.90 6.82
N LEU A 510 -2.64 27.02 6.24
CA LEU A 510 -2.33 28.34 6.77
C LEU A 510 -3.05 28.56 8.10
N LYS A 511 -2.32 28.82 9.19
CA LYS A 511 -2.90 29.30 10.46
C LYS A 511 -3.21 30.81 10.36
N GLY A 512 -2.27 31.58 9.83
CA GLY A 512 -2.35 33.05 9.77
C GLY A 512 -1.01 33.67 10.14
N GLN A 513 -1.01 34.88 10.67
CA GLN A 513 0.19 35.50 11.23
C GLN A 513 0.47 34.98 12.65
N ASP A 514 1.74 34.95 13.04
CA ASP A 514 2.14 34.63 14.41
C ASP A 514 1.66 35.72 15.38
N GLU A 515 1.06 35.30 16.48
CA GLU A 515 0.46 36.19 17.50
C GLU A 515 1.52 37.03 18.22
N ASN A 516 2.76 36.54 18.32
CA ASN A 516 3.86 37.20 19.02
C ASN A 516 4.89 37.82 18.06
N LEU A 517 4.92 37.38 16.80
CA LEU A 517 5.88 37.82 15.79
C LEU A 517 5.16 38.33 14.53
N SER A 518 4.89 39.64 14.52
CA SER A 518 4.29 40.35 13.38
C SER A 518 5.04 40.20 12.04
N SER A 519 6.27 39.69 12.04
CA SER A 519 7.03 39.38 10.81
C SER A 519 6.95 37.91 10.40
N ARG A 520 5.97 37.13 10.89
CA ARG A 520 5.92 35.68 10.64
C ARG A 520 4.55 35.18 10.23
N ILE A 521 4.51 34.41 9.15
CA ILE A 521 3.35 33.65 8.70
C ILE A 521 3.50 32.19 9.16
N VAL A 522 2.43 31.60 9.69
CA VAL A 522 2.45 30.28 10.31
C VAL A 522 1.59 29.29 9.53
N PHE A 523 2.17 28.12 9.26
CA PHE A 523 1.51 26.93 8.75
C PHE A 523 1.52 25.81 9.80
N THR A 524 0.38 25.15 9.96
CA THR A 524 0.20 24.05 10.92
C THR A 524 -0.03 22.73 10.19
N LYS A 525 0.49 21.66 10.77
CA LYS A 525 0.44 20.31 10.23
C LYS A 525 -1.00 19.79 10.15
N VAL A 526 -1.33 19.13 9.04
CA VAL A 526 -2.50 18.26 8.91
C VAL A 526 -2.14 16.87 9.42
N ASP A 527 -3.01 16.27 10.24
CA ASP A 527 -2.79 14.91 10.70
C ASP A 527 -2.99 13.92 9.54
N LEU A 528 -2.06 12.98 9.40
CA LEU A 528 -2.05 11.94 8.37
C LEU A 528 -2.00 10.54 9.00
N THR A 529 -2.29 10.43 10.30
CA THR A 529 -2.24 9.18 11.06
C THR A 529 -3.37 8.23 10.66
N ASN A 530 -4.59 8.74 10.50
CA ASN A 530 -5.73 7.98 10.04
C ASN A 530 -5.74 7.88 8.51
N ASP A 531 -5.46 6.70 7.97
CA ASP A 531 -5.38 6.43 6.53
C ASP A 531 -6.68 6.75 5.76
N ASP A 532 -7.81 6.62 6.44
CA ASP A 532 -9.15 6.80 5.89
C ASP A 532 -9.64 8.27 5.92
N GLU A 533 -8.94 9.14 6.66
CA GLU A 533 -9.35 10.53 6.79
C GLU A 533 -9.13 11.31 5.47
N VAL A 534 -10.12 12.10 5.07
CA VAL A 534 -10.00 13.04 3.95
C VAL A 534 -9.13 14.23 4.35
N VAL A 535 -7.90 14.27 3.84
CA VAL A 535 -6.88 15.28 4.22
C VAL A 535 -6.73 16.40 3.20
N ILE A 536 -6.94 16.11 1.91
CA ILE A 536 -7.10 17.12 0.87
C ILE A 536 -8.59 17.22 0.56
N ARG A 537 -9.14 18.43 0.66
CA ARG A 537 -10.54 18.73 0.31
C ARG A 537 -10.61 19.54 -0.99
N PRO A 538 -11.65 19.35 -1.82
CA PRO A 538 -11.84 20.13 -3.04
C PRO A 538 -11.72 21.64 -2.79
N GLY A 539 -10.94 22.35 -3.61
CA GLY A 539 -10.74 23.80 -3.54
C GLY A 539 -9.95 24.32 -2.34
N LYS A 540 -9.70 23.50 -1.31
CA LYS A 540 -8.94 23.94 -0.14
C LYS A 540 -7.45 24.11 -0.47
N LEU A 541 -6.82 25.04 0.22
CA LEU A 541 -5.45 25.49 -0.05
C LEU A 541 -4.47 24.86 0.95
N TYR A 542 -3.36 24.35 0.44
CA TYR A 542 -2.36 23.67 1.24
C TYR A 542 -0.94 23.98 0.76
N ILE A 543 0.02 23.75 1.66
CA ILE A 543 1.39 23.42 1.27
C ILE A 543 1.68 21.97 1.64
N MET A 544 2.52 21.32 0.84
CA MET A 544 2.94 19.95 1.05
C MET A 544 4.42 19.75 0.75
N LYS A 545 5.02 18.75 1.40
CA LYS A 545 6.41 18.34 1.16
C LYS A 545 6.42 16.88 0.74
N PRO A 546 6.39 16.57 -0.57
CA PRO A 546 6.41 15.18 -1.02
C PRO A 546 7.77 14.54 -0.71
N THR A 547 7.81 13.23 -0.51
CA THR A 547 9.06 12.45 -0.46
C THR A 547 9.25 11.56 -1.68
N ARG A 548 8.28 11.55 -2.61
CA ARG A 548 8.30 10.79 -3.85
C ARG A 548 7.98 11.71 -5.04
N GLY A 549 8.70 11.50 -6.14
CA GLY A 549 8.36 12.10 -7.44
C GLY A 549 7.17 11.38 -8.09
N ALA A 550 6.78 11.85 -9.27
CA ALA A 550 5.78 11.20 -10.11
C ALA A 550 6.18 9.76 -10.45
N ASN A 551 5.20 8.84 -10.43
CA ASN A 551 5.43 7.41 -10.59
C ASN A 551 5.46 6.96 -12.06
N VAL A 552 4.95 7.78 -12.99
CA VAL A 552 5.18 7.60 -14.43
C VAL A 552 6.22 8.62 -14.88
N THR A 553 7.29 8.14 -15.51
CA THR A 553 8.48 8.95 -15.81
C THR A 553 8.76 9.15 -17.30
N PHE A 554 8.04 8.47 -18.19
CA PHE A 554 8.17 8.59 -19.64
C PHE A 554 6.83 8.35 -20.35
N GLY A 555 6.74 8.74 -21.61
CA GLY A 555 5.54 8.61 -22.44
C GLY A 555 4.43 9.60 -22.09
N GLU A 556 3.27 9.41 -22.72
CA GLU A 556 2.12 10.32 -22.60
C GLU A 556 0.86 9.60 -22.10
N HIS A 557 -0.08 10.39 -21.57
CA HIS A 557 -1.44 9.95 -21.29
C HIS A 557 -2.47 10.77 -22.06
N LYS A 558 -3.14 10.15 -23.04
CA LYS A 558 -4.22 10.79 -23.80
C LYS A 558 -5.59 10.47 -23.21
N LYS A 559 -6.36 11.51 -22.92
CA LYS A 559 -7.75 11.45 -22.45
C LYS A 559 -8.68 12.10 -23.47
N ILE A 560 -9.70 11.35 -23.89
CA ILE A 560 -10.83 11.90 -24.65
C ILE A 560 -11.87 12.38 -23.63
N ILE A 561 -12.21 13.67 -23.68
CA ILE A 561 -13.23 14.29 -22.84
C ILE A 561 -14.43 14.58 -23.73
N GLU A 562 -15.61 14.12 -23.32
CA GLU A 562 -16.83 14.30 -24.09
C GLU A 562 -17.14 15.79 -24.32
N ASN A 563 -17.45 16.16 -25.56
CA ASN A 563 -17.73 17.54 -25.96
C ASN A 563 -16.61 18.54 -25.59
N TYR A 564 -15.36 18.08 -25.59
CA TYR A 564 -14.17 18.89 -25.40
C TYR A 564 -12.99 18.33 -26.21
N ARG A 565 -11.90 19.09 -26.36
CA ARG A 565 -10.69 18.60 -27.05
C ARG A 565 -9.99 17.49 -26.24
N PRO A 566 -9.33 16.53 -26.88
CA PRO A 566 -8.48 15.59 -26.17
C PRO A 566 -7.39 16.32 -25.36
N ILE A 567 -7.10 15.83 -24.16
CA ILE A 567 -5.97 16.28 -23.36
C ILE A 567 -4.89 15.20 -23.41
N THR A 568 -3.68 15.61 -23.78
CA THR A 568 -2.47 14.78 -23.69
C THR A 568 -1.62 15.27 -22.53
N VAL A 569 -1.28 14.36 -21.62
CA VAL A 569 -0.46 14.62 -20.45
C VAL A 569 0.90 13.97 -20.63
N GLU A 570 1.94 14.78 -20.79
CA GLU A 570 3.30 14.27 -20.84
C GLU A 570 3.80 13.83 -19.46
N ALA A 571 4.55 12.73 -19.40
CA ALA A 571 5.34 12.40 -18.23
C ALA A 571 6.33 13.54 -17.87
N PRO A 572 6.74 13.67 -16.60
CA PRO A 572 6.30 12.88 -15.47
C PRO A 572 4.95 13.34 -14.91
N TYR A 573 4.12 12.39 -14.47
CA TYR A 573 2.82 12.63 -13.81
C TYR A 573 2.53 11.59 -12.72
N TYR A 574 1.67 11.95 -11.78
CA TYR A 574 1.21 11.07 -10.69
C TYR A 574 -0.05 10.31 -11.10
N GLN A 575 -0.19 9.08 -10.59
CA GLN A 575 -1.41 8.29 -10.71
C GLN A 575 -1.97 7.97 -9.32
N ILE A 576 -3.26 8.21 -9.11
CA ILE A 576 -3.91 8.01 -7.81
C ILE A 576 -5.26 7.30 -8.05
N ASN A 577 -5.42 6.09 -7.52
CA ASN A 577 -6.66 5.33 -7.67
C ASN A 577 -7.75 5.78 -6.69
N GLY A 578 -9.03 5.52 -7.02
CA GLY A 578 -10.17 5.69 -6.13
C GLY A 578 -10.54 7.15 -5.88
N VAL A 579 -10.23 8.04 -6.83
CA VAL A 579 -10.50 9.48 -6.70
C VAL A 579 -11.84 9.81 -7.34
N SER A 580 -12.61 10.69 -6.71
CA SER A 580 -13.90 11.16 -7.21
C SER A 580 -13.87 12.67 -7.46
N LEU A 581 -14.30 13.08 -8.65
CA LEU A 581 -14.56 14.47 -9.01
C LEU A 581 -16.08 14.67 -9.07
N THR A 582 -16.64 15.14 -7.96
CA THR A 582 -18.09 15.12 -7.71
C THR A 582 -18.79 16.41 -8.08
N GLU A 583 -18.04 17.52 -8.16
CA GLU A 583 -18.60 18.87 -8.33
C GLU A 583 -17.75 19.69 -9.30
N THR A 584 -18.41 20.62 -9.97
CA THR A 584 -17.75 21.63 -10.81
C THR A 584 -16.99 22.63 -9.95
N THR A 585 -15.96 23.23 -10.53
CA THR A 585 -15.14 24.27 -9.91
C THR A 585 -15.09 25.52 -10.79
N GLU A 586 -14.95 26.68 -10.17
CA GLU A 586 -14.60 27.93 -10.85
C GLU A 586 -13.11 27.97 -11.25
N GLY A 587 -12.30 27.03 -10.73
CA GLY A 587 -10.86 26.94 -10.99
C GLY A 587 -10.04 27.90 -10.14
N GLU A 588 -10.67 28.62 -9.22
CA GLU A 588 -10.07 29.58 -8.30
C GLU A 588 -10.61 29.35 -6.89
N SER A 589 -9.79 29.61 -5.89
CA SER A 589 -10.19 29.46 -4.49
C SER A 589 -9.42 30.46 -3.64
N LYS A 590 -10.08 30.99 -2.61
CA LYS A 590 -9.46 31.88 -1.62
C LYS A 590 -10.00 31.58 -0.24
N GLU A 591 -9.13 31.58 0.75
CA GLU A 591 -9.55 31.55 2.16
C GLU A 591 -10.09 32.92 2.58
N ASP A 592 -10.81 32.97 3.69
CA ASP A 592 -11.15 34.25 4.33
C ASP A 592 -9.89 35.03 4.69
N ALA A 593 -9.98 36.35 4.58
CA ALA A 593 -8.87 37.22 4.95
C ALA A 593 -8.60 37.10 6.46
N LYS A 594 -7.34 36.83 6.81
CA LYS A 594 -6.85 36.76 8.19
C LYS A 594 -6.22 38.10 8.56
N HIS A 595 -6.26 38.46 9.84
CA HIS A 595 -5.58 39.66 10.33
C HIS A 595 -4.09 39.63 9.97
N SER A 596 -3.55 40.78 9.59
CA SER A 596 -2.12 40.95 9.35
C SER A 596 -1.65 42.34 9.79
N THR A 597 -0.43 42.44 10.29
CA THR A 597 0.25 43.72 10.56
C THR A 597 0.81 44.40 9.30
N THR A 598 0.44 43.94 8.11
CA THR A 598 0.73 44.60 6.83
C THR A 598 -0.13 45.86 6.70
N VAL A 599 0.22 46.75 5.76
CA VAL A 599 -0.47 48.05 5.58
C VAL A 599 -1.98 47.86 5.36
N ASP A 600 -2.39 46.82 4.66
CA ASP A 600 -3.79 46.53 4.35
C ASP A 600 -4.53 45.80 5.49
N GLY A 601 -3.83 45.47 6.58
CA GLY A 601 -4.43 44.78 7.71
C GLY A 601 -4.81 43.31 7.45
N LYS A 602 -4.51 42.77 6.25
CA LYS A 602 -5.08 41.51 5.75
C LYS A 602 -4.04 40.63 5.06
N LEU A 603 -4.03 39.35 5.45
CA LEU A 603 -3.33 38.25 4.81
C LEU A 603 -4.36 37.31 4.20
N GLN A 604 -4.21 36.92 2.94
CA GLN A 604 -5.17 36.00 2.33
C GLN A 604 -4.48 34.95 1.48
N PHE A 605 -4.88 33.69 1.67
CA PHE A 605 -4.37 32.56 0.91
C PHE A 605 -5.27 32.34 -0.31
N TYR A 606 -4.66 32.26 -1.48
CA TYR A 606 -5.33 32.07 -2.75
C TYR A 606 -4.77 30.84 -3.46
N GLY A 607 -5.55 30.28 -4.37
CA GLY A 607 -5.11 29.23 -5.27
C GLY A 607 -5.87 29.22 -6.59
N THR A 608 -5.27 28.57 -7.58
CA THR A 608 -5.89 28.31 -8.87
C THR A 608 -5.62 26.88 -9.31
N GLN A 609 -6.57 26.30 -10.02
CA GLN A 609 -6.53 24.93 -10.55
C GLN A 609 -6.19 24.90 -12.05
N VAL A 610 -6.08 26.07 -12.69
CA VAL A 610 -5.69 26.24 -14.09
C VAL A 610 -4.54 27.24 -14.21
N LYS A 611 -3.79 27.17 -15.31
CA LYS A 611 -2.73 28.13 -15.63
C LYS A 611 -3.32 29.52 -15.87
N ARG A 612 -2.62 30.52 -15.34
CA ARG A 612 -2.88 31.96 -15.53
C ARG A 612 -1.62 32.63 -16.09
N GLU A 613 -1.68 33.04 -17.35
CA GLU A 613 -0.48 33.29 -18.17
C GLU A 613 0.22 34.64 -17.95
N THR A 614 -0.44 35.70 -17.48
CA THR A 614 0.28 36.96 -17.17
C THR A 614 -0.39 37.80 -16.11
N LYS A 615 0.43 38.29 -15.16
CA LYS A 615 0.09 39.28 -14.11
C LYS A 615 -1.09 38.92 -13.19
N TYR A 616 -1.42 37.64 -13.10
CA TYR A 616 -2.57 37.18 -12.34
C TYR A 616 -2.31 37.19 -10.83
N VAL A 617 -1.14 36.71 -10.39
CA VAL A 617 -0.74 36.85 -9.00
C VAL A 617 -0.28 38.30 -8.80
N PRO A 618 -0.93 39.09 -7.93
CA PRO A 618 -0.58 40.48 -7.76
C PRO A 618 0.82 40.62 -7.15
N ARG A 619 1.49 41.74 -7.46
CA ARG A 619 2.68 42.17 -6.73
C ARG A 619 2.40 42.20 -5.22
N TYR A 620 3.43 42.08 -4.40
CA TYR A 620 3.34 42.00 -2.93
C TYR A 620 2.62 40.72 -2.44
N SER A 621 2.74 39.66 -3.23
CA SER A 621 2.36 38.31 -2.83
C SER A 621 3.60 37.45 -2.58
N TYR A 622 3.41 36.37 -1.82
CA TYR A 622 4.40 35.32 -1.64
C TYR A 622 4.00 34.09 -2.44
N VAL A 623 4.91 33.61 -3.28
CA VAL A 623 4.78 32.36 -4.03
C VAL A 623 5.83 31.37 -3.59
N LEU A 624 5.50 30.08 -3.59
CA LEU A 624 6.42 29.03 -3.22
C LEU A 624 7.18 28.55 -4.46
N GLY A 625 8.51 28.66 -4.45
CA GLY A 625 9.38 28.32 -5.56
C GLY A 625 9.42 26.81 -5.79
N ALA A 626 9.00 26.35 -6.97
CA ALA A 626 8.96 24.92 -7.28
C ALA A 626 10.35 24.25 -7.30
N LYS A 627 11.44 25.03 -7.50
CA LYS A 627 12.82 24.52 -7.59
C LYS A 627 13.51 24.43 -6.23
N ASP A 628 13.31 25.41 -5.36
CA ASP A 628 14.03 25.54 -4.10
C ASP A 628 13.16 25.32 -2.86
N GLY A 629 11.85 25.24 -3.03
CA GLY A 629 10.89 25.07 -1.94
C GLY A 629 10.76 26.27 -1.03
N LYS A 630 11.23 27.45 -1.46
CA LYS A 630 11.27 28.66 -0.62
C LYS A 630 10.20 29.64 -1.01
N TRP A 631 9.81 30.48 -0.05
CA TRP A 631 8.89 31.58 -0.28
C TRP A 631 9.60 32.76 -0.93
N HIS A 632 9.10 33.17 -2.10
CA HIS A 632 9.59 34.31 -2.88
C HIS A 632 8.57 35.44 -2.82
N TYR A 633 9.04 36.62 -2.45
CA TYR A 633 8.24 37.83 -2.45
C TYR A 633 8.23 38.45 -3.85
N LEU A 634 7.04 38.75 -4.36
CA LEU A 634 6.86 39.30 -5.69
C LEU A 634 6.94 40.83 -5.66
N THR A 635 7.91 41.40 -6.37
CA THR A 635 7.97 42.85 -6.64
C THR A 635 7.12 43.26 -7.84
N GLU A 636 6.88 42.33 -8.76
CA GLU A 636 6.04 42.49 -9.95
C GLU A 636 4.98 41.39 -10.01
N PRO A 637 3.83 41.63 -10.68
CA PRO A 637 2.83 40.59 -10.87
C PRO A 637 3.39 39.37 -11.61
N HIS A 638 2.93 38.17 -11.23
CA HIS A 638 3.53 36.91 -11.66
C HIS A 638 2.47 35.98 -12.29
N SER A 639 2.86 35.24 -13.33
CA SER A 639 2.05 34.15 -13.90
C SER A 639 2.05 32.94 -12.99
N ILE A 640 1.01 32.13 -12.96
CA ILE A 640 1.00 30.92 -12.11
C ILE A 640 0.42 29.75 -12.88
N LEU A 641 1.07 28.60 -12.79
CA LEU A 641 0.56 27.34 -13.34
C LEU A 641 -0.57 26.80 -12.45
N GLY A 642 -1.40 25.90 -12.99
CA GLY A 642 -2.52 25.31 -12.25
C GLY A 642 -2.10 24.53 -10.99
N PHE A 643 -3.09 24.29 -10.13
CA PHE A 643 -3.00 23.56 -8.87
C PHE A 643 -1.95 24.13 -7.89
N ARG A 644 -1.82 25.45 -7.85
CA ARG A 644 -0.87 26.18 -7.01
C ARG A 644 -1.58 27.21 -6.16
N CYS A 645 -0.96 27.53 -5.03
CA CYS A 645 -1.41 28.54 -4.10
C CYS A 645 -0.35 29.64 -3.91
N TRP A 646 -0.79 30.83 -3.52
CA TRP A 646 0.02 31.99 -3.15
C TRP A 646 -0.64 32.76 -2.01
N ILE A 647 0.13 33.56 -1.28
CA ILE A 647 -0.38 34.41 -0.21
C ILE A 647 -0.31 35.86 -0.64
N ALA A 648 -1.44 36.57 -0.67
CA ALA A 648 -1.46 38.01 -0.87
C ALA A 648 -1.38 38.75 0.48
N THR A 649 -0.58 39.81 0.54
CA THR A 649 -0.41 40.66 1.72
C THR A 649 -0.96 42.08 1.58
N GLY A 650 -1.71 42.36 0.50
CA GLY A 650 -2.35 43.65 0.25
C GLY A 650 -1.63 44.55 -0.78
N SER A 651 -1.81 45.86 -0.67
CA SER A 651 -1.49 46.91 -1.63
C SER A 651 -0.63 48.03 -0.99
N ALA A 652 0.63 48.08 -1.45
CA ALA A 652 1.61 49.17 -1.33
C ALA A 652 2.80 48.95 -0.37
N GLY A 653 3.99 48.85 -1.00
CA GLY A 653 5.19 49.61 -0.64
C GLY A 653 6.05 49.15 0.54
N LEU A 654 5.48 48.55 1.58
CA LEU A 654 6.16 48.32 2.87
C LEU A 654 5.72 47.03 3.58
N ALA A 655 5.25 46.00 2.85
CA ALA A 655 5.08 44.69 3.47
C ALA A 655 6.44 44.23 4.00
N LYS A 656 6.64 44.30 5.33
CA LYS A 656 7.85 43.81 6.01
C LYS A 656 8.17 42.43 5.46
N GLN A 657 9.45 42.12 5.20
CA GLN A 657 9.84 40.76 4.82
C GLN A 657 9.30 39.78 5.86
N MET A 658 8.28 39.01 5.49
CA MET A 658 7.68 37.99 6.34
C MET A 658 8.57 36.75 6.30
N THR A 659 8.86 36.20 7.46
CA THR A 659 9.38 34.84 7.62
C THR A 659 8.24 33.83 7.63
N PHE A 660 8.55 32.57 7.39
CA PHE A 660 7.56 31.49 7.43
C PHE A 660 7.91 30.51 8.54
N SER A 661 6.93 30.08 9.31
CA SER A 661 7.07 28.95 10.23
C SER A 661 6.17 27.83 9.75
N ILE A 662 6.77 26.71 9.36
CA ILE A 662 6.05 25.54 8.87
C ILE A 662 6.25 24.43 9.89
N ASN A 663 5.16 23.99 10.51
CA ASN A 663 5.16 22.92 11.51
C ASN A 663 6.13 23.21 12.69
N GLY A 664 6.26 24.50 13.06
CA GLY A 664 7.16 24.96 14.13
C GLY A 664 8.62 25.17 13.71
N VAL A 665 8.98 24.91 12.45
CA VAL A 665 10.32 25.16 11.91
C VAL A 665 10.30 26.45 11.10
N VAL A 666 11.23 27.37 11.42
CA VAL A 666 11.35 28.66 10.72
C VAL A 666 12.10 28.47 9.39
N ASP A 667 11.48 28.91 8.31
CA ASP A 667 12.02 28.98 6.96
C ASP A 667 12.21 30.45 6.55
N ASN A 668 13.37 30.76 5.96
CA ASN A 668 13.75 32.12 5.60
C ASN A 668 13.35 32.42 4.15
N THR A 669 12.70 33.56 3.92
CA THR A 669 12.43 34.08 2.56
C THR A 669 13.70 34.53 1.86
N THR A 670 13.83 34.24 0.58
CA THR A 670 14.89 34.79 -0.26
C THR A 670 14.47 36.16 -0.80
N GLY A 671 14.60 37.18 0.04
CA GLY A 671 14.65 38.59 -0.36
C GLY A 671 15.95 39.19 0.20
N ILE A 672 16.53 40.20 -0.47
CA ILE A 672 17.82 40.81 -0.09
C ILE A 672 17.87 41.06 1.42
N ASN A 673 18.90 40.51 2.07
CA ASN A 673 19.16 40.64 3.50
C ASN A 673 19.24 42.12 3.90
N GLN A 674 18.17 42.65 4.47
CA GLN A 674 18.31 43.69 5.48
C GLN A 674 17.96 43.04 6.81
N THR A 675 18.99 42.87 7.63
CA THR A 675 18.92 42.42 9.02
C THR A 675 17.68 42.98 9.69
N ILE A 676 16.77 42.10 10.12
CA ILE A 676 15.56 42.47 10.86
C ILE A 676 16.01 43.10 12.17
N VAL A 677 15.96 44.43 12.24
CA VAL A 677 16.11 45.20 13.48
C VAL A 677 14.70 45.62 13.88
N ASP A 678 14.27 45.16 15.06
CA ASP A 678 13.02 45.56 15.69
C ASP A 678 13.24 47.00 16.19
N ASP A 679 12.65 48.01 15.53
CA ASP A 679 12.73 49.44 15.90
C ASP A 679 11.92 49.74 17.18
N GLN A 680 12.16 49.00 18.26
CA GLN A 680 11.63 49.36 19.57
C GLN A 680 12.57 50.36 20.23
N ARG A 681 12.20 51.65 20.17
CA ARG A 681 12.84 52.70 20.98
C ARG A 681 12.74 52.31 22.47
N PRO A 682 13.79 52.51 23.28
CA PRO A 682 13.73 52.28 24.72
C PRO A 682 12.59 53.10 25.32
N GLN A 683 11.73 52.49 26.15
CA GLN A 683 10.88 53.23 27.08
C GLN A 683 11.27 52.78 28.49
N ASN A 684 11.99 53.63 29.22
CA ASN A 684 12.49 53.34 30.57
C ASN A 684 13.23 52.00 30.68
N ALA A 685 14.14 51.73 29.74
CA ALA A 685 14.85 50.46 29.66
C ALA A 685 16.35 50.63 29.92
N ASP A 686 16.91 49.62 30.56
CA ASP A 686 18.35 49.44 30.65
C ASP A 686 18.91 48.98 29.29
N ILE A 687 19.96 49.65 28.85
CA ILE A 687 20.66 49.40 27.58
C ILE A 687 22.01 48.76 27.91
N TYR A 688 22.29 47.61 27.34
CA TYR A 688 23.54 46.87 27.52
C TYR A 688 24.31 46.75 26.21
N THR A 689 25.62 46.57 26.25
CA THR A 689 26.40 46.09 25.10
C THR A 689 26.11 44.61 24.83
N ILE A 690 26.55 44.09 23.68
CA ILE A 690 26.46 42.64 23.38
C ILE A 690 27.18 41.76 24.41
N ASN A 691 28.12 42.32 25.17
CA ASN A 691 28.88 41.61 26.20
C ASN A 691 28.20 41.70 27.58
N GLY A 692 26.98 42.25 27.66
CA GLY A 692 26.20 42.33 28.90
C GLY A 692 26.61 43.48 29.84
N GLN A 693 27.41 44.44 29.37
CA GLN A 693 27.76 45.62 30.16
C GLN A 693 26.67 46.68 30.04
N LEU A 694 26.15 47.16 31.16
CA LEU A 694 25.16 48.24 31.19
C LEU A 694 25.81 49.55 30.72
N VAL A 695 25.26 50.16 29.67
CA VAL A 695 25.73 51.44 29.11
C VAL A 695 24.79 52.60 29.43
N ARG A 696 23.52 52.32 29.72
CA ARG A 696 22.55 53.33 30.13
C ARG A 696 21.44 52.69 30.94
N ALA A 697 21.10 53.26 32.11
CA ALA A 697 20.01 52.77 32.95
C ALA A 697 18.73 53.58 32.71
N GLY A 698 17.56 52.93 32.73
CA GLY A 698 16.24 53.57 32.71
C GLY A 698 16.04 54.58 31.57
N SER A 699 16.63 54.35 30.40
CA SER A 699 16.63 55.34 29.32
C SER A 699 15.40 55.22 28.42
N SER A 700 14.93 56.35 27.91
CA SER A 700 13.92 56.45 26.87
C SER A 700 14.50 56.80 25.48
N SER A 701 15.83 56.95 25.37
CA SER A 701 16.48 57.35 24.12
C SER A 701 17.84 56.69 23.91
N ILE A 702 18.12 56.37 22.65
CA ILE A 702 19.41 55.87 22.16
C ILE A 702 20.33 56.97 21.61
N GLU A 703 19.86 58.23 21.60
CA GLU A 703 20.69 59.36 21.17
C GLU A 703 21.92 59.53 22.08
N GLY A 704 23.08 59.70 21.43
CA GLY A 704 24.39 59.80 22.07
C GLY A 704 25.12 58.46 22.25
N LEU A 705 24.51 57.32 21.93
CA LEU A 705 25.23 56.05 21.93
C LEU A 705 26.13 55.93 20.67
N PRO A 706 27.35 55.38 20.80
CA PRO A 706 28.18 55.04 19.66
C PRO A 706 27.48 54.06 18.69
N LYS A 707 27.91 54.07 17.43
CA LYS A 707 27.44 53.09 16.44
C LYS A 707 27.80 51.68 16.91
N GLY A 708 26.82 50.78 16.95
CA GLY A 708 27.03 49.45 17.52
C GLY A 708 25.75 48.68 17.78
N ILE A 709 25.90 47.45 18.30
CA ILE A 709 24.79 46.57 18.68
C ILE A 709 24.63 46.60 20.20
N TYR A 710 23.40 46.82 20.65
CA TYR A 710 23.02 46.90 22.05
C TYR A 710 21.88 45.91 22.36
N ILE A 711 21.70 45.59 23.64
CA ILE A 711 20.58 44.83 24.16
C ILE A 711 19.70 45.78 24.96
N VAL A 712 18.44 45.92 24.58
CA VAL A 712 17.43 46.74 25.27
C VAL A 712 16.21 45.85 25.51
N ASN A 713 15.75 45.74 26.76
CA ASN A 713 14.64 44.84 27.14
C ASN A 713 14.81 43.38 26.62
N GLY A 714 16.04 42.86 26.68
CA GLY A 714 16.36 41.50 26.22
C GLY A 714 16.38 41.30 24.71
N LYS A 715 16.21 42.37 23.90
CA LYS A 715 16.24 42.33 22.44
C LYS A 715 17.44 43.08 21.86
N LYS A 716 17.93 42.65 20.69
CA LYS A 716 19.03 43.31 19.97
C LYS A 716 18.54 44.57 19.26
N LEU A 717 19.24 45.68 19.47
CA LEU A 717 19.01 46.99 18.86
C LEU A 717 20.32 47.46 18.19
N VAL A 718 20.23 48.06 17.01
CA VAL A 718 21.40 48.58 16.27
C VAL A 718 21.35 50.11 16.23
N VAL A 719 22.37 50.77 16.77
CA VAL A 719 22.59 52.22 16.65
C VAL A 719 23.48 52.45 15.42
N ARG A 720 23.00 53.21 14.43
CA ARG A 720 23.62 53.36 13.10
C ARG A 720 24.36 54.67 12.91
#